data_AF-A0ABD3MVQ0-F1
#
_entry.id   AF-A0ABD3MVQ0-F1
#
_cell.length_a   1.000
_cell.length_b   1.000
_cell.length_c   1.000
_cell.angle_alpha   90.00
_cell.angle_beta   90.00
_cell.angle_gamma   90.00
#
_symmetry.space_group_name_H-M   'P 1'
#
loop_
_entity.id
_entity.type
_entity.pdbx_description
1 polymer ?
#
loop_
_entity_poly.entity_id
_entity_poly.type
_entity_poly.pdbx_seq_one_letter_code
_entity_poly.pdbx_strand_id
1 'polypeptide(L)'
;MSSIADALYEALMDVETTGAFATGGKLEGCPMPGLVVDGVGAIALPLHPDQAKSLTEHSVQAPFGRGAETVVDTAVRLCRQVEPTKIQLSAAWNAYIQKRATEYVTQLGVSSDNVEARLYKLVLYEEGGFFKSHKDTEKEPGMFGSLVVQLPAKHDAGTLAVRHRGDERLFDFSNDSDSYFYAAAFYTDCEHELHPVTNGMRLCLLYNLVRVGGDGPLPSLAERDAQCDQLLQIATQWEEDPDAPEKLCLALDHEYTTKNLAFRKLKGADKERVDALLQSKCFDLHLALIEKHMRGDAEYEHGSYSYNRYGYDSDEGDSEDSESGCGRGGGGKHHIMEDCHESSTRVYTWINVQDTEVTMKGLDIYLDEEILNAEEALFDSDAEPDKEEYESYMGNYGPTVEYWYHRAVLVIWPRSMSVRIVCNSSFEAAIQLVQQRVTSKANDALNTLKEVVEYATGNSNSAHAYYLAPLLQAACTMKQPKFVLDVMQLLCKTGTTADRNEAMLDAIHLLGWNTARSSTLAAVLATPCDRLQHAATLALKLERLGTTFKEAAAFIAQEVAKKYVGYEVLNSISAATVSKMLFCFPCCSEQRAVFVARATELSTPALASVLQTLNSMHGGQQMPDEFTSLASSYMSRTFSNYNTSEGNSNHNVAVFAILLNNNDEEMLEGFVRSVCATKDANLLQALTKSCLNMPQNKHVRMLAAARAAQLRYPKPTYSNQQPYANVPNHPQVTYFLRSDQTTLKYSNFNNLEHARNFGRKHFGGYNQREHHCARADADGRGSNAYVTITKTKDYYNTLLAKFQRDQAELQSLQPLLDEPIVQESKRQKTNDDGSSENSVIDLTDE
;
A
#
# COMPACT_ATOMS: atom_id res chain seq x y z
N MET A 1 -32.46 0.05 -30.54
CA MET A 1 -32.17 -0.88 -29.43
C MET A 1 -32.16 -0.01 -28.19
N SER A 2 -32.77 -0.44 -27.09
CA SER A 2 -32.58 0.31 -25.84
C SER A 2 -31.09 0.28 -25.49
N SER A 3 -30.59 1.34 -24.87
CA SER A 3 -29.19 1.36 -24.44
C SER A 3 -28.95 0.25 -23.40
N ILE A 4 -27.70 -0.19 -23.21
CA ILE A 4 -27.38 -1.16 -22.14
C ILE A 4 -27.82 -0.63 -20.77
N ALA A 5 -27.76 0.68 -20.57
CA ALA A 5 -28.26 1.35 -19.38
C ALA A 5 -29.77 1.12 -19.20
N ASP A 6 -30.58 1.37 -20.24
CA ASP A 6 -32.03 1.14 -20.19
C ASP A 6 -32.37 -0.33 -19.90
N ALA A 7 -31.70 -1.26 -20.60
CA ALA A 7 -31.94 -2.70 -20.45
C ALA A 7 -31.58 -3.19 -19.03
N LEU A 8 -30.47 -2.72 -18.48
CA LEU A 8 -30.07 -3.03 -17.11
C LEU A 8 -31.03 -2.41 -16.09
N TYR A 9 -31.46 -1.16 -16.31
CA TYR A 9 -32.41 -0.48 -15.43
C TYR A 9 -33.76 -1.20 -15.38
N GLU A 10 -34.35 -1.52 -16.54
CA GLU A 10 -35.61 -2.29 -16.63
C GLU A 10 -35.48 -3.64 -15.90
N ALA A 11 -34.41 -4.40 -16.15
CA ALA A 11 -34.17 -5.68 -15.49
C ALA A 11 -34.05 -5.57 -13.96
N LEU A 12 -33.57 -4.43 -13.44
CA LEU A 12 -33.46 -4.17 -12.00
C LEU A 12 -34.78 -3.65 -11.39
N MET A 13 -35.62 -2.98 -12.16
CA MET A 13 -36.93 -2.53 -11.69
C MET A 13 -37.95 -3.67 -11.64
N ASP A 14 -37.82 -4.66 -12.51
CA ASP A 14 -38.68 -5.86 -12.56
C ASP A 14 -38.26 -6.96 -11.56
N VAL A 15 -37.40 -6.66 -10.58
CA VAL A 15 -36.98 -7.62 -9.55
C VAL A 15 -38.11 -7.83 -8.55
N GLU A 16 -38.93 -8.87 -8.75
CA GLU A 16 -40.09 -9.14 -7.90
C GLU A 16 -39.75 -9.84 -6.57
N THR A 17 -38.72 -10.70 -6.48
CA THR A 17 -38.19 -11.27 -5.21
C THR A 17 -36.86 -12.03 -5.40
N THR A 18 -35.92 -11.92 -4.45
CA THR A 18 -34.56 -12.53 -4.53
C THR A 18 -34.25 -13.57 -3.45
N GLY A 19 -35.26 -14.33 -3.03
CA GLY A 19 -35.08 -15.31 -1.97
C GLY A 19 -34.10 -16.45 -2.29
N ALA A 20 -33.71 -17.19 -1.27
CA ALA A 20 -32.79 -18.32 -1.40
C ALA A 20 -33.47 -19.51 -2.10
N PHE A 21 -32.73 -20.35 -2.82
CA PHE A 21 -33.27 -21.63 -3.32
C PHE A 21 -33.50 -22.66 -2.20
N ALA A 22 -32.80 -22.48 -1.08
CA ALA A 22 -32.94 -23.26 0.13
C ALA A 22 -32.60 -22.42 1.36
N THR A 23 -33.34 -22.61 2.45
CA THR A 23 -33.11 -21.97 3.75
C THR A 23 -33.31 -22.97 4.88
N GLY A 24 -32.79 -22.69 6.07
CA GLY A 24 -32.94 -23.59 7.21
C GLY A 24 -32.10 -23.18 8.41
N GLY A 25 -32.31 -23.88 9.52
CA GLY A 25 -31.59 -23.68 10.75
C GLY A 25 -32.26 -24.31 11.97
N LYS A 26 -31.78 -23.94 13.15
CA LYS A 26 -32.32 -24.37 14.43
C LYS A 26 -33.68 -23.71 14.71
N LEU A 27 -34.64 -24.50 15.21
CA LEU A 27 -35.98 -24.03 15.58
C LEU A 27 -36.02 -23.59 17.06
N GLU A 28 -36.06 -22.28 17.28
CA GLU A 28 -36.13 -21.69 18.63
C GLU A 28 -37.58 -21.64 19.16
N GLY A 29 -37.77 -21.92 20.46
CA GLY A 29 -39.08 -21.90 21.12
C GLY A 29 -40.06 -22.97 20.63
N CYS A 30 -39.54 -24.11 20.12
CA CYS A 30 -40.35 -25.15 19.52
C CYS A 30 -41.18 -25.91 20.58
N PRO A 31 -42.51 -26.02 20.44
CA PRO A 31 -43.32 -26.87 21.31
C PRO A 31 -43.00 -28.35 21.07
N MET A 32 -43.28 -29.21 22.04
CA MET A 32 -43.15 -30.66 21.81
C MET A 32 -44.16 -31.13 20.75
N PRO A 33 -43.77 -31.98 19.79
CA PRO A 33 -44.65 -32.39 18.70
C PRO A 33 -45.87 -33.18 19.18
N GLY A 34 -45.78 -33.85 20.33
CA GLY A 34 -46.81 -34.81 20.75
C GLY A 34 -46.94 -35.96 19.76
N LEU A 35 -45.80 -36.40 19.19
CA LEU A 35 -45.74 -37.40 18.13
C LEU A 35 -46.26 -38.76 18.62
N VAL A 36 -47.36 -39.23 18.04
CA VAL A 36 -47.89 -40.57 18.23
C VAL A 36 -47.89 -41.29 16.89
N VAL A 37 -47.36 -42.51 16.87
CA VAL A 37 -47.33 -43.36 15.67
C VAL A 37 -48.17 -44.61 15.91
N ASP A 38 -49.11 -44.88 15.01
CA ASP A 38 -49.97 -46.06 15.08
C ASP A 38 -49.12 -47.36 15.13
N GLY A 39 -49.41 -48.22 16.10
CA GLY A 39 -48.65 -49.46 16.35
C GLY A 39 -47.44 -49.30 17.28
N VAL A 40 -46.90 -48.08 17.45
CA VAL A 40 -45.78 -47.80 18.37
C VAL A 40 -46.23 -47.04 19.63
N GLY A 41 -47.19 -46.12 19.49
CA GLY A 41 -47.64 -45.23 20.55
C GLY A 41 -46.91 -43.89 20.57
N ALA A 42 -46.90 -43.23 21.74
CA ALA A 42 -46.26 -41.93 21.90
C ALA A 42 -44.74 -42.04 21.84
N ILE A 43 -44.10 -41.24 20.98
CA ILE A 43 -42.65 -41.20 20.79
C ILE A 43 -42.04 -40.15 21.73
N ALA A 44 -41.11 -40.57 22.57
CA ALA A 44 -40.33 -39.67 23.40
C ALA A 44 -39.18 -39.06 22.57
N LEU A 45 -38.92 -37.78 22.80
CA LEU A 45 -37.78 -37.06 22.23
C LEU A 45 -36.91 -36.56 23.39
N PRO A 46 -35.59 -36.78 23.35
CA PRO A 46 -34.81 -37.33 22.24
C PRO A 46 -35.09 -38.82 22.00
N LEU A 47 -35.06 -39.26 20.73
CA LEU A 47 -35.49 -40.62 20.37
C LEU A 47 -34.66 -41.69 21.10
N HIS A 48 -35.34 -42.53 21.90
CA HIS A 48 -34.71 -43.63 22.62
C HIS A 48 -34.47 -44.85 21.69
N PRO A 49 -33.36 -45.59 21.83
CA PRO A 49 -33.05 -46.76 20.99
C PRO A 49 -34.15 -47.81 20.91
N ASP A 50 -34.85 -48.09 22.02
CA ASP A 50 -35.96 -49.06 22.02
C ASP A 50 -37.15 -48.60 21.17
N GLN A 51 -37.45 -47.30 21.19
CA GLN A 51 -38.49 -46.72 20.35
C GLN A 51 -38.05 -46.62 18.89
N ALA A 52 -36.76 -46.35 18.65
CA ALA A 52 -36.19 -46.39 17.31
C ALA A 52 -36.34 -47.77 16.67
N LYS A 53 -36.06 -48.84 17.42
CA LYS A 53 -36.27 -50.22 16.97
C LYS A 53 -37.75 -50.51 16.67
N SER A 54 -38.65 -50.11 17.56
CA SER A 54 -40.09 -50.28 17.34
C SER A 54 -40.59 -49.50 16.11
N LEU A 55 -40.10 -48.27 15.90
CA LEU A 55 -40.38 -47.48 14.70
C LEU A 55 -39.86 -48.17 13.44
N THR A 56 -38.67 -48.78 13.47
CA THR A 56 -38.15 -49.59 12.36
C THR A 56 -39.09 -50.77 12.05
N GLU A 57 -39.57 -51.49 13.06
CA GLU A 57 -40.49 -52.64 12.87
C GLU A 57 -41.86 -52.24 12.29
N HIS A 58 -42.35 -51.03 12.60
CA HIS A 58 -43.67 -50.53 12.17
C HIS A 58 -43.63 -49.57 10.97
N SER A 59 -42.45 -49.29 10.44
CA SER A 59 -42.25 -48.50 9.22
C SER A 59 -42.01 -49.41 8.02
N VAL A 60 -42.16 -48.87 6.81
CA VAL A 60 -41.85 -49.59 5.57
C VAL A 60 -40.59 -49.02 4.94
N GLN A 61 -39.84 -49.85 4.22
CA GLN A 61 -38.71 -49.36 3.41
C GLN A 61 -39.24 -48.32 2.41
N ALA A 62 -38.60 -47.16 2.34
CA ALA A 62 -39.05 -46.09 1.45
C ALA A 62 -38.84 -46.51 -0.02
N PRO A 63 -39.87 -46.43 -0.87
CA PRO A 63 -39.73 -46.72 -2.28
C PRO A 63 -39.05 -45.56 -3.03
N PHE A 64 -38.49 -45.87 -4.19
CA PHE A 64 -37.99 -44.90 -5.17
C PHE A 64 -38.85 -44.98 -6.45
N GLY A 65 -39.23 -43.83 -6.99
CA GLY A 65 -40.04 -43.76 -8.21
C GLY A 65 -39.17 -43.75 -9.46
N ARG A 66 -39.37 -44.72 -10.37
CA ARG A 66 -38.90 -44.63 -11.78
C ARG A 66 -40.13 -44.45 -12.68
N GLY A 67 -40.57 -43.22 -12.89
CA GLY A 67 -41.80 -42.95 -13.64
C GLY A 67 -43.04 -43.51 -12.93
N ALA A 68 -43.88 -44.26 -13.63
CA ALA A 68 -45.12 -44.85 -13.08
C ALA A 68 -44.89 -46.07 -12.15
N GLU A 69 -43.66 -46.58 -12.03
CA GLU A 69 -43.34 -47.75 -11.21
C GLU A 69 -42.68 -47.36 -9.88
N THR A 70 -43.23 -47.90 -8.79
CA THR A 70 -42.74 -47.72 -7.41
C THR A 70 -41.80 -48.88 -7.09
N VAL A 71 -40.48 -48.69 -7.19
CA VAL A 71 -39.47 -49.74 -7.02
C VAL A 71 -38.59 -49.45 -5.78
N VAL A 72 -38.36 -50.44 -4.94
CA VAL A 72 -37.45 -50.30 -3.79
C VAL A 72 -36.02 -50.57 -4.25
N ASP A 73 -35.17 -49.53 -4.31
CA ASP A 73 -33.74 -49.63 -4.63
C ASP A 73 -32.90 -49.04 -3.49
N THR A 74 -32.35 -49.93 -2.66
CA THR A 74 -31.52 -49.56 -1.50
C THR A 74 -30.15 -49.00 -1.87
N ALA A 75 -29.72 -49.08 -3.13
CA ALA A 75 -28.50 -48.44 -3.63
C ALA A 75 -28.73 -46.96 -4.02
N VAL A 76 -30.00 -46.53 -4.10
CA VAL A 76 -30.41 -45.15 -4.37
C VAL A 76 -30.94 -44.48 -3.11
N ARG A 77 -31.73 -45.18 -2.30
CA ARG A 77 -32.33 -44.65 -1.08
C ARG A 77 -32.43 -45.73 0.01
N LEU A 78 -31.77 -45.49 1.13
CA LEU A 78 -31.81 -46.35 2.30
C LEU A 78 -32.41 -45.58 3.48
N CYS A 79 -33.73 -45.67 3.63
CA CYS A 79 -34.45 -45.15 4.78
C CYS A 79 -35.79 -45.84 4.95
N ARG A 80 -36.39 -45.70 6.14
CA ARG A 80 -37.74 -46.19 6.43
C ARG A 80 -38.70 -45.02 6.54
N GLN A 81 -39.96 -45.24 6.19
CA GLN A 81 -40.98 -44.20 6.25
C GLN A 81 -42.29 -44.68 6.88
N VAL A 82 -42.99 -43.74 7.50
CA VAL A 82 -44.37 -43.89 8.01
C VAL A 82 -45.24 -42.86 7.29
N GLU A 83 -46.38 -43.34 6.78
CA GLU A 83 -47.36 -42.53 6.07
C GLU A 83 -48.11 -41.56 7.02
N PRO A 84 -48.61 -40.42 6.52
CA PRO A 84 -49.10 -39.33 7.37
C PRO A 84 -50.37 -39.69 8.13
N THR A 85 -51.19 -40.60 7.60
CA THR A 85 -52.44 -41.08 8.25
C THR A 85 -52.20 -41.87 9.54
N LYS A 86 -50.99 -42.40 9.73
CA LYS A 86 -50.57 -43.13 10.94
C LYS A 86 -49.87 -42.25 11.98
N ILE A 87 -49.82 -40.94 11.74
CA ILE A 87 -49.06 -39.98 12.54
C ILE A 87 -50.03 -38.97 13.13
N GLN A 88 -49.96 -38.78 14.45
CA GLN A 88 -50.69 -37.72 15.14
C GLN A 88 -49.69 -36.73 15.76
N LEU A 89 -50.00 -35.45 15.62
CA LEU A 89 -49.21 -34.32 16.12
C LEU A 89 -50.14 -33.36 16.88
N SER A 90 -49.60 -32.65 17.86
CA SER A 90 -50.37 -31.69 18.64
C SER A 90 -50.78 -30.45 17.81
N ALA A 91 -51.90 -29.84 18.17
CA ALA A 91 -52.35 -28.60 17.54
C ALA A 91 -51.32 -27.45 17.69
N ALA A 92 -50.64 -27.39 18.84
CA ALA A 92 -49.58 -26.41 19.10
C ALA A 92 -48.39 -26.59 18.15
N TRP A 93 -48.00 -27.84 17.86
CA TRP A 93 -46.96 -28.15 16.88
C TRP A 93 -47.36 -27.73 15.48
N ASN A 94 -48.56 -28.11 15.02
CA ASN A 94 -49.02 -27.77 13.68
C ASN A 94 -49.08 -26.24 13.47
N ALA A 95 -49.58 -25.50 14.46
CA ALA A 95 -49.59 -24.03 14.40
C ALA A 95 -48.17 -23.44 14.36
N TYR A 96 -47.23 -24.01 15.11
CA TYR A 96 -45.84 -23.56 15.10
C TYR A 96 -45.15 -23.84 13.75
N ILE A 97 -45.29 -25.04 13.21
CA ILE A 97 -44.70 -25.40 11.91
C ILE A 97 -45.30 -24.56 10.79
N GLN A 98 -46.61 -24.31 10.82
CA GLN A 98 -47.25 -23.42 9.85
C GLN A 98 -46.64 -22.00 9.89
N LYS A 99 -46.46 -21.44 11.09
CA LYS A 99 -45.79 -20.14 11.24
C LYS A 99 -44.35 -20.15 10.69
N ARG A 100 -43.57 -21.19 10.99
CA ARG A 100 -42.19 -21.31 10.48
C ARG A 100 -42.14 -21.53 8.96
N ALA A 101 -43.10 -22.25 8.40
CA ALA A 101 -43.22 -22.43 6.96
C ALA A 101 -43.44 -21.07 6.27
N THR A 102 -44.35 -20.24 6.77
CA THR A 102 -44.55 -18.85 6.30
C THR A 102 -43.24 -18.06 6.33
N GLU A 103 -42.49 -18.09 7.43
CA GLU A 103 -41.19 -17.40 7.54
C GLU A 103 -40.15 -17.91 6.53
N TYR A 104 -40.05 -19.24 6.35
CA TYR A 104 -39.10 -19.83 5.39
C TYR A 104 -39.49 -19.58 3.95
N VAL A 105 -40.77 -19.60 3.63
CA VAL A 105 -41.29 -19.33 2.28
C VAL A 105 -41.01 -17.89 1.87
N THR A 106 -41.14 -16.92 2.79
CA THR A 106 -40.67 -15.54 2.56
C THR A 106 -39.17 -15.49 2.28
N GLN A 107 -38.36 -16.25 3.03
CA GLN A 107 -36.91 -16.34 2.78
C GLN A 107 -36.57 -17.05 1.45
N LEU A 108 -37.44 -17.93 0.96
CA LEU A 108 -37.34 -18.52 -0.37
C LEU A 108 -37.73 -17.54 -1.48
N GLY A 109 -38.30 -16.38 -1.13
CA GLY A 109 -38.71 -15.35 -2.09
C GLY A 109 -40.15 -15.53 -2.56
N VAL A 110 -40.96 -16.26 -1.80
CA VAL A 110 -42.36 -16.49 -2.14
C VAL A 110 -43.24 -15.68 -1.18
N SER A 111 -44.28 -15.03 -1.70
CA SER A 111 -45.29 -14.41 -0.84
C SER A 111 -45.85 -15.46 0.12
N SER A 112 -45.88 -15.10 1.40
CA SER A 112 -46.41 -15.94 2.46
C SER A 112 -47.93 -16.07 2.43
N ASP A 113 -48.60 -15.27 1.59
CA ASP A 113 -50.05 -15.25 1.50
C ASP A 113 -50.56 -16.57 0.93
N ASN A 114 -51.45 -17.21 1.68
CA ASN A 114 -52.09 -18.47 1.34
C ASN A 114 -51.15 -19.67 1.18
N VAL A 115 -50.11 -19.78 2.01
CA VAL A 115 -49.23 -20.95 2.02
C VAL A 115 -49.52 -21.86 3.20
N GLU A 116 -49.63 -23.16 2.96
CA GLU A 116 -49.83 -24.21 3.97
C GLU A 116 -48.67 -25.22 3.99
N ALA A 117 -48.26 -25.64 5.20
CA ALA A 117 -47.36 -26.77 5.40
C ALA A 117 -48.14 -28.04 5.72
N ARG A 118 -48.20 -28.97 4.77
CA ARG A 118 -48.98 -30.21 4.89
C ARG A 118 -48.07 -31.40 5.17
N LEU A 119 -48.37 -32.15 6.24
CA LEU A 119 -47.55 -33.31 6.62
C LEU A 119 -47.58 -34.38 5.52
N TYR A 120 -46.40 -34.72 5.01
CA TYR A 120 -46.25 -35.73 3.98
C TYR A 120 -45.87 -37.09 4.56
N LYS A 121 -44.82 -37.16 5.40
CA LYS A 121 -44.38 -38.43 6.02
C LYS A 121 -43.39 -38.22 7.16
N LEU A 122 -43.26 -39.25 8.01
CA LEU A 122 -42.13 -39.39 8.94
C LEU A 122 -41.08 -40.31 8.30
N VAL A 123 -39.81 -39.94 8.37
CA VAL A 123 -38.71 -40.71 7.81
C VAL A 123 -37.64 -40.95 8.88
N LEU A 124 -37.13 -42.18 8.91
CA LEU A 124 -36.08 -42.63 9.80
C LEU A 124 -34.90 -43.14 8.97
N TYR A 125 -33.71 -42.60 9.23
CA TYR A 125 -32.45 -43.07 8.68
C TYR A 125 -31.65 -43.77 9.78
N GLU A 126 -31.35 -45.03 9.53
CA GLU A 126 -30.47 -45.86 10.35
C GLU A 126 -29.00 -45.60 10.00
N GLU A 127 -28.07 -46.21 10.74
CA GLU A 127 -26.65 -46.21 10.38
C GLU A 127 -26.45 -46.72 8.94
N GLY A 128 -25.70 -45.96 8.16
CA GLY A 128 -25.52 -46.15 6.72
C GLY A 128 -26.65 -45.61 5.85
N GLY A 129 -27.75 -45.12 6.42
CA GLY A 129 -28.91 -44.57 5.69
C GLY A 129 -28.60 -43.30 4.91
N PHE A 130 -29.10 -43.20 3.68
CA PHE A 130 -28.80 -42.11 2.73
C PHE A 130 -29.87 -42.00 1.64
N PHE A 131 -29.80 -40.95 0.82
CA PHE A 131 -30.38 -40.96 -0.53
C PHE A 131 -29.55 -40.15 -1.51
N LYS A 132 -29.45 -40.63 -2.75
CA LYS A 132 -28.71 -39.96 -3.83
C LYS A 132 -29.47 -38.74 -4.37
N SER A 133 -28.74 -37.86 -5.05
CA SER A 133 -29.26 -36.65 -5.69
C SER A 133 -30.52 -36.95 -6.51
N HIS A 134 -31.60 -36.24 -6.19
CA HIS A 134 -32.86 -36.25 -6.95
C HIS A 134 -33.60 -34.92 -6.79
N LYS A 135 -34.60 -34.68 -7.64
CA LYS A 135 -35.54 -33.57 -7.49
C LYS A 135 -36.86 -34.10 -6.95
N ASP A 136 -37.57 -33.28 -6.19
CA ASP A 136 -38.93 -33.63 -5.80
C ASP A 136 -39.85 -33.46 -7.02
N THR A 137 -40.86 -34.32 -7.09
CA THR A 137 -41.98 -34.11 -8.01
C THR A 137 -43.13 -33.54 -7.20
N GLU A 138 -43.98 -32.73 -7.84
CA GLU A 138 -45.25 -32.32 -7.26
C GLU A 138 -46.02 -33.56 -6.78
N LYS A 139 -46.32 -33.62 -5.48
CA LYS A 139 -47.03 -34.74 -4.83
C LYS A 139 -48.52 -34.46 -4.64
N GLU A 140 -48.88 -33.18 -4.61
CA GLU A 140 -50.25 -32.71 -4.48
C GLU A 140 -50.39 -31.36 -5.19
N PRO A 141 -51.60 -31.03 -5.68
CA PRO A 141 -51.85 -29.77 -6.38
C PRO A 141 -51.42 -28.57 -5.54
N GLY A 142 -50.57 -27.74 -6.14
CA GLY A 142 -50.12 -26.49 -5.54
C GLY A 142 -48.84 -26.60 -4.71
N MET A 143 -48.22 -27.80 -4.66
CA MET A 143 -46.93 -27.99 -4.01
C MET A 143 -45.82 -27.34 -4.84
N PHE A 144 -45.10 -26.41 -4.21
CA PHE A 144 -43.96 -25.72 -4.84
C PHE A 144 -42.63 -25.98 -4.14
N GLY A 145 -42.67 -26.45 -2.88
CA GLY A 145 -41.47 -26.79 -2.12
C GLY A 145 -41.67 -27.86 -1.06
N SER A 146 -40.57 -28.20 -0.39
CA SER A 146 -40.49 -29.18 0.69
C SER A 146 -39.91 -28.53 1.94
N LEU A 147 -40.46 -28.89 3.11
CA LEU A 147 -39.96 -28.51 4.42
C LEU A 147 -39.61 -29.79 5.21
N VAL A 148 -38.32 -29.96 5.52
CA VAL A 148 -37.78 -31.08 6.29
C VAL A 148 -37.55 -30.61 7.72
N VAL A 149 -38.26 -31.19 8.69
CA VAL A 149 -38.11 -30.90 10.12
C VAL A 149 -37.43 -32.08 10.81
N GLN A 150 -36.20 -31.89 11.26
CA GLN A 150 -35.46 -32.88 12.03
C GLN A 150 -35.85 -32.82 13.51
N LEU A 151 -36.21 -33.98 14.05
CA LEU A 151 -36.56 -34.16 15.45
C LEU A 151 -35.33 -34.57 16.27
N PRO A 152 -35.28 -34.26 17.58
CA PRO A 152 -34.21 -34.69 18.46
C PRO A 152 -33.99 -36.21 18.45
N ALA A 153 -32.87 -36.65 17.87
CA ALA A 153 -32.42 -38.03 17.80
C ALA A 153 -30.90 -38.03 17.55
N LYS A 154 -30.15 -38.73 18.42
CA LYS A 154 -28.68 -38.74 18.35
C LYS A 154 -28.21 -39.42 17.06
N HIS A 155 -27.46 -38.68 16.25
CA HIS A 155 -26.75 -39.21 15.08
C HIS A 155 -25.50 -38.41 14.76
N ASP A 156 -24.59 -39.04 14.03
CA ASP A 156 -23.39 -38.43 13.45
C ASP A 156 -23.50 -38.41 11.90
N ALA A 157 -22.94 -37.37 11.27
CA ALA A 157 -23.06 -37.11 9.84
C ALA A 157 -24.53 -36.99 9.38
N GLY A 158 -24.87 -37.40 8.14
CA GLY A 158 -26.24 -37.25 7.63
C GLY A 158 -26.58 -35.84 7.12
N THR A 159 -25.59 -35.12 6.56
CA THR A 159 -25.79 -33.79 5.98
C THR A 159 -26.77 -33.81 4.82
N LEU A 160 -27.78 -32.91 4.86
CA LEU A 160 -28.67 -32.67 3.73
C LEU A 160 -28.03 -31.63 2.81
N ALA A 161 -27.69 -32.02 1.59
CA ALA A 161 -27.19 -31.12 0.56
C ALA A 161 -28.31 -30.78 -0.42
N VAL A 162 -28.55 -29.49 -0.63
CA VAL A 162 -29.51 -28.97 -1.62
C VAL A 162 -28.74 -28.15 -2.64
N ARG A 163 -29.02 -28.36 -3.92
CA ARG A 163 -28.28 -27.79 -5.06
C ARG A 163 -29.22 -27.20 -6.09
N HIS A 164 -28.80 -26.07 -6.65
CA HIS A 164 -29.44 -25.43 -7.79
C HIS A 164 -28.40 -24.65 -8.59
N ARG A 165 -28.39 -24.79 -9.93
CA ARG A 165 -27.46 -24.08 -10.86
C ARG A 165 -25.99 -24.02 -10.42
N GLY A 166 -25.47 -25.13 -9.89
CA GLY A 166 -24.07 -25.22 -9.43
C GLY A 166 -23.79 -24.62 -8.05
N ASP A 167 -24.78 -23.99 -7.40
CA ASP A 167 -24.73 -23.62 -5.99
C ASP A 167 -25.16 -24.77 -5.09
N GLU A 168 -24.55 -24.86 -3.90
CA GLU A 168 -24.81 -25.90 -2.91
C GLU A 168 -25.03 -25.28 -1.52
N ARG A 169 -26.10 -25.72 -0.85
CA ARG A 169 -26.42 -25.42 0.55
C ARG A 169 -26.34 -26.71 1.35
N LEU A 170 -25.46 -26.72 2.36
CA LEU A 170 -25.29 -27.86 3.26
C LEU A 170 -26.00 -27.58 4.60
N PHE A 171 -26.90 -28.48 4.97
CA PHE A 171 -27.58 -28.48 6.26
C PHE A 171 -27.05 -29.64 7.10
N ASP A 172 -25.99 -29.36 7.85
CA ASP A 172 -25.45 -30.28 8.85
C ASP A 172 -26.09 -29.99 10.21
N PHE A 173 -27.03 -30.86 10.59
CA PHE A 173 -27.77 -30.79 11.84
C PHE A 173 -27.38 -31.93 12.80
N SER A 174 -26.17 -32.49 12.65
CA SER A 174 -25.68 -33.60 13.48
C SER A 174 -25.19 -33.14 14.86
N ASN A 175 -24.64 -31.92 14.96
CA ASN A 175 -24.26 -31.29 16.23
C ASN A 175 -25.50 -31.04 17.09
N ASP A 176 -25.48 -31.49 18.35
CA ASP A 176 -26.60 -31.39 19.29
C ASP A 176 -27.92 -31.96 18.73
N SER A 177 -27.80 -32.97 17.84
CA SER A 177 -28.93 -33.62 17.17
C SER A 177 -29.91 -34.30 18.13
N ASP A 178 -29.48 -34.60 19.35
CA ASP A 178 -30.32 -35.13 20.43
C ASP A 178 -30.96 -34.03 21.28
N SER A 179 -30.62 -32.76 21.09
CA SER A 179 -31.03 -31.69 21.99
C SER A 179 -31.97 -30.69 21.33
N TYR A 180 -31.88 -30.53 20.00
CA TYR A 180 -32.58 -29.48 19.28
C TYR A 180 -33.36 -29.96 18.06
N PHE A 181 -34.34 -29.15 17.67
CA PHE A 181 -35.09 -29.30 16.43
C PHE A 181 -34.44 -28.43 15.35
N TYR A 182 -34.40 -28.95 14.13
CA TYR A 182 -33.88 -28.22 12.97
C TYR A 182 -34.86 -28.30 11.83
N ALA A 183 -34.80 -27.33 10.91
CA ALA A 183 -35.60 -27.35 9.70
C ALA A 183 -34.81 -26.88 8.48
N ALA A 184 -35.16 -27.40 7.31
CA ALA A 184 -34.69 -26.92 6.02
C ALA A 184 -35.86 -26.89 5.03
N ALA A 185 -36.02 -25.78 4.32
CA ALA A 185 -37.03 -25.56 3.28
C ALA A 185 -36.35 -25.30 1.94
N PHE A 186 -36.88 -25.84 0.85
CA PHE A 186 -36.35 -25.67 -0.51
C PHE A 186 -37.44 -25.90 -1.56
N TYR A 187 -37.23 -25.39 -2.77
CA TYR A 187 -38.15 -25.60 -3.90
C TYR A 187 -38.09 -27.04 -4.43
N THR A 188 -39.18 -27.51 -5.06
CA THR A 188 -39.27 -28.88 -5.59
C THR A 188 -38.28 -29.17 -6.73
N ASP A 189 -37.91 -28.16 -7.49
CA ASP A 189 -36.97 -28.23 -8.61
C ASP A 189 -35.49 -28.19 -8.19
N CYS A 190 -35.20 -28.04 -6.89
CA CYS A 190 -33.87 -28.23 -6.32
C CYS A 190 -33.43 -29.70 -6.35
N GLU A 191 -32.19 -29.95 -6.77
CA GLU A 191 -31.56 -31.25 -6.56
C GLU A 191 -31.18 -31.39 -5.09
N HIS A 192 -31.48 -32.51 -4.46
CA HIS A 192 -31.10 -32.73 -3.06
C HIS A 192 -30.67 -34.17 -2.81
N GLU A 193 -29.73 -34.32 -1.87
CA GLU A 193 -29.20 -35.59 -1.40
C GLU A 193 -29.00 -35.58 0.11
N LEU A 194 -29.04 -36.76 0.72
CA LEU A 194 -28.63 -36.94 2.11
C LEU A 194 -27.40 -37.81 2.14
N HIS A 195 -26.32 -37.28 2.70
CA HIS A 195 -25.11 -38.05 2.94
C HIS A 195 -25.36 -39.16 3.95
N PRO A 196 -24.56 -40.25 3.93
CA PRO A 196 -24.77 -41.35 4.87
C PRO A 196 -24.71 -40.90 6.34
N VAL A 197 -25.67 -41.36 7.13
CA VAL A 197 -25.59 -41.32 8.59
C VAL A 197 -24.53 -42.33 9.02
N THR A 198 -23.51 -41.90 9.77
CA THR A 198 -22.39 -42.78 10.13
C THR A 198 -22.58 -43.50 11.47
N ASN A 199 -23.44 -42.97 12.34
CA ASN A 199 -23.73 -43.54 13.64
C ASN A 199 -25.07 -42.97 14.16
N GLY A 200 -25.82 -43.75 14.93
CA GLY A 200 -27.10 -43.35 15.50
C GLY A 200 -28.26 -43.32 14.50
N MET A 201 -29.28 -42.50 14.79
CA MET A 201 -30.56 -42.48 14.09
C MET A 201 -31.00 -41.06 13.79
N ARG A 202 -31.31 -40.76 12.53
CA ARG A 202 -31.84 -39.46 12.11
C ARG A 202 -33.34 -39.55 11.84
N LEU A 203 -34.15 -38.82 12.61
CA LEU A 203 -35.61 -38.80 12.53
C LEU A 203 -36.11 -37.45 11.97
N CYS A 204 -36.95 -37.47 10.94
CA CYS A 204 -37.46 -36.26 10.31
C CYS A 204 -38.95 -36.36 9.94
N LEU A 205 -39.69 -35.26 10.13
CA LEU A 205 -40.99 -35.03 9.52
C LEU A 205 -40.80 -34.24 8.22
N LEU A 206 -41.40 -34.70 7.14
CA LEU A 206 -41.40 -34.01 5.86
C LEU A 206 -42.77 -33.39 5.62
N TYR A 207 -42.79 -32.14 5.21
CA TYR A 207 -43.97 -31.37 4.87
C TYR A 207 -43.89 -30.89 3.41
N ASN A 208 -45.02 -30.91 2.71
CA ASN A 208 -45.18 -30.24 1.43
C ASN A 208 -45.55 -28.77 1.70
N LEU A 209 -44.87 -27.83 1.04
CA LEU A 209 -45.21 -26.42 1.03
C LEU A 209 -46.15 -26.16 -0.14
N VAL A 210 -47.39 -25.79 0.16
CA VAL A 210 -48.50 -25.73 -0.80
C VAL A 210 -49.11 -24.34 -0.83
N ARG A 211 -49.32 -23.78 -2.03
CA ARG A 211 -50.11 -22.56 -2.23
C ARG A 211 -51.59 -22.92 -2.32
N VAL A 212 -52.43 -22.22 -1.56
CA VAL A 212 -53.88 -22.46 -1.45
C VAL A 212 -54.64 -21.29 -2.07
N GLY A 213 -55.65 -21.57 -2.91
CA GLY A 213 -56.62 -20.54 -3.34
C GLY A 213 -56.10 -19.42 -4.26
N GLY A 214 -55.08 -19.69 -5.10
CA GLY A 214 -54.62 -18.75 -6.13
C GLY A 214 -54.56 -19.37 -7.53
N ASP A 215 -54.94 -18.60 -8.56
CA ASP A 215 -54.94 -19.01 -9.98
C ASP A 215 -53.62 -18.69 -10.72
N GLY A 216 -52.63 -18.12 -10.02
CA GLY A 216 -51.33 -17.75 -10.60
C GLY A 216 -50.36 -18.93 -10.71
N PRO A 217 -49.27 -18.79 -11.50
CA PRO A 217 -48.24 -19.82 -11.63
C PRO A 217 -47.64 -20.17 -10.27
N LEU A 218 -47.27 -21.44 -10.09
CA LEU A 218 -46.60 -21.86 -8.87
C LEU A 218 -45.21 -21.23 -8.79
N PRO A 219 -44.80 -20.78 -7.60
CA PRO A 219 -43.44 -20.31 -7.39
C PRO A 219 -42.45 -21.37 -7.86
N SER A 220 -41.55 -21.01 -8.76
CA SER A 220 -40.55 -21.93 -9.27
C SER A 220 -39.22 -21.21 -9.41
N LEU A 221 -38.13 -21.97 -9.38
CA LEU A 221 -36.83 -21.39 -9.67
C LEU A 221 -36.72 -20.98 -11.14
N ALA A 222 -37.62 -21.40 -12.04
CA ALA A 222 -37.60 -21.06 -13.46
C ALA A 222 -37.74 -19.54 -13.72
N GLU A 223 -38.51 -18.82 -12.91
CA GLU A 223 -38.69 -17.36 -13.03
C GLU A 223 -37.41 -16.62 -12.61
N ARG A 224 -36.82 -17.03 -11.48
CA ARG A 224 -35.50 -16.56 -11.03
C ARG A 224 -34.41 -16.86 -12.04
N ASP A 225 -34.46 -18.05 -12.61
CA ASP A 225 -33.55 -18.55 -13.62
C ASP A 225 -33.62 -17.68 -14.88
N ALA A 226 -34.82 -17.34 -15.34
CA ALA A 226 -35.02 -16.43 -16.47
C ALA A 226 -34.44 -15.03 -16.20
N GLN A 227 -34.60 -14.50 -14.98
CA GLN A 227 -34.00 -13.22 -14.60
C GLN A 227 -32.46 -13.28 -14.60
N CYS A 228 -31.87 -14.36 -14.08
CA CYS A 228 -30.42 -14.56 -14.15
C CYS A 228 -29.93 -14.65 -15.60
N ASP A 229 -30.68 -15.33 -16.47
CA ASP A 229 -30.35 -15.50 -17.88
C ASP A 229 -30.46 -14.16 -18.64
N GLN A 230 -31.45 -13.32 -18.31
CA GLN A 230 -31.57 -11.94 -18.81
C GLN A 230 -30.37 -11.08 -18.40
N LEU A 231 -29.99 -11.12 -17.11
CA LEU A 231 -28.82 -10.39 -16.59
C LEU A 231 -27.51 -10.85 -17.25
N LEU A 232 -27.34 -12.15 -17.50
CA LEU A 232 -26.20 -12.70 -18.23
C LEU A 232 -26.16 -12.21 -19.69
N GLN A 233 -27.32 -12.16 -20.35
CA GLN A 233 -27.42 -11.62 -21.71
C GLN A 233 -27.02 -10.14 -21.75
N ILE A 234 -27.50 -9.33 -20.79
CA ILE A 234 -27.12 -7.92 -20.67
C ILE A 234 -25.62 -7.77 -20.45
N ALA A 235 -25.02 -8.54 -19.53
CA ALA A 235 -23.58 -8.51 -19.29
C ALA A 235 -22.78 -8.84 -20.56
N THR A 236 -23.20 -9.87 -21.31
CA THR A 236 -22.54 -10.27 -22.57
C THR A 236 -22.64 -9.18 -23.64
N GLN A 237 -23.81 -8.57 -23.80
CA GLN A 237 -24.00 -7.47 -24.75
C GLN A 237 -23.20 -6.22 -24.36
N TRP A 238 -23.09 -5.95 -23.05
CA TRP A 238 -22.26 -4.87 -22.54
C TRP A 238 -20.78 -5.06 -22.87
N GLU A 239 -20.27 -6.28 -22.76
CA GLU A 239 -18.88 -6.61 -23.12
C GLU A 239 -18.59 -6.45 -24.62
N GLU A 240 -19.57 -6.78 -25.47
CA GLU A 240 -19.42 -6.74 -26.93
C GLU A 240 -19.58 -5.33 -27.52
N ASP A 241 -20.21 -4.42 -26.79
CA ASP A 241 -20.46 -3.05 -27.22
C ASP A 241 -19.28 -2.12 -26.88
N PRO A 242 -18.51 -1.65 -27.89
CA PRO A 242 -17.36 -0.77 -27.66
C PRO A 242 -17.75 0.64 -27.22
N ASP A 243 -18.99 1.06 -27.46
CA ASP A 243 -19.50 2.40 -27.12
C ASP A 243 -20.19 2.41 -25.74
N ALA A 244 -20.32 1.26 -25.09
CA ALA A 244 -20.91 1.15 -23.77
C ALA A 244 -20.01 1.78 -22.67
N PRO A 245 -20.61 2.42 -21.65
CA PRO A 245 -19.85 3.00 -20.55
C PRO A 245 -19.09 1.93 -19.77
N GLU A 246 -17.95 2.29 -19.17
CA GLU A 246 -17.13 1.30 -18.44
C GLU A 246 -17.81 0.81 -17.15
N LYS A 247 -18.70 1.63 -16.59
CA LYS A 247 -19.46 1.35 -15.37
C LYS A 247 -20.80 2.05 -15.44
N LEU A 248 -21.79 1.48 -14.78
CA LEU A 248 -23.10 2.07 -14.59
C LEU A 248 -23.39 2.14 -13.09
N CYS A 249 -24.13 3.15 -12.68
CA CYS A 249 -24.44 3.45 -11.31
C CYS A 249 -25.96 3.54 -11.12
N LEU A 250 -26.47 2.90 -10.09
CA LEU A 250 -27.86 3.01 -9.66
C LEU A 250 -27.92 3.84 -8.37
N ALA A 251 -28.71 4.91 -8.33
CA ALA A 251 -28.99 5.59 -7.08
C ALA A 251 -29.74 4.66 -6.14
N LEU A 252 -29.33 4.59 -4.88
CA LEU A 252 -30.03 3.81 -3.88
C LEU A 252 -31.22 4.61 -3.35
N ASP A 253 -32.36 3.94 -3.15
CA ASP A 253 -33.61 4.57 -2.74
C ASP A 253 -33.57 5.02 -1.27
N HIS A 254 -32.81 4.31 -0.41
CA HIS A 254 -32.64 4.69 0.98
C HIS A 254 -31.40 5.58 1.20
N GLU A 255 -31.48 6.42 2.22
CA GLU A 255 -30.33 7.18 2.69
C GLU A 255 -29.33 6.29 3.44
N TYR A 256 -28.09 6.30 2.95
CA TYR A 256 -26.95 5.66 3.59
C TYR A 256 -25.84 6.69 3.85
N THR A 257 -25.15 6.50 4.97
CA THR A 257 -24.02 7.28 5.47
C THR A 257 -22.78 6.40 5.53
N THR A 258 -21.61 7.01 5.70
CA THR A 258 -20.34 6.28 5.91
C THR A 258 -20.39 5.22 7.01
N LYS A 259 -21.24 5.39 8.03
CA LYS A 259 -21.35 4.45 9.17
C LYS A 259 -22.26 3.23 8.89
N ASN A 260 -23.22 3.36 7.98
CA ASN A 260 -24.22 2.33 7.74
C ASN A 260 -24.22 1.76 6.31
N LEU A 261 -23.45 2.34 5.38
CA LEU A 261 -23.27 1.78 4.05
C LEU A 261 -22.51 0.45 4.15
N ALA A 262 -23.17 -0.63 3.77
CA ALA A 262 -22.65 -1.99 3.69
C ALA A 262 -23.68 -2.85 2.94
N PHE A 263 -23.24 -3.79 2.13
CA PHE A 263 -24.09 -4.74 1.42
C PHE A 263 -25.05 -5.46 2.38
N ARG A 264 -24.55 -5.90 3.54
CA ARG A 264 -25.38 -6.56 4.57
C ARG A 264 -26.42 -5.65 5.23
N LYS A 265 -26.31 -4.33 5.07
CA LYS A 265 -27.17 -3.31 5.72
C LYS A 265 -28.14 -2.63 4.75
N LEU A 266 -28.11 -3.00 3.46
CA LEU A 266 -29.07 -2.50 2.47
C LEU A 266 -30.51 -2.85 2.86
N LYS A 267 -31.45 -1.99 2.48
CA LYS A 267 -32.86 -2.04 2.91
C LYS A 267 -33.80 -2.07 1.70
N GLY A 268 -34.94 -2.75 1.87
CA GLY A 268 -36.02 -2.78 0.88
C GLY A 268 -35.53 -3.17 -0.52
N ALA A 269 -36.00 -2.43 -1.53
CA ALA A 269 -35.68 -2.67 -2.94
C ALA A 269 -34.17 -2.61 -3.25
N ASP A 270 -33.39 -1.76 -2.55
CA ASP A 270 -31.93 -1.70 -2.73
C ASP A 270 -31.28 -3.06 -2.50
N LYS A 271 -31.71 -3.75 -1.44
CA LYS A 271 -31.20 -5.08 -1.10
C LYS A 271 -31.60 -6.11 -2.13
N GLU A 272 -32.84 -6.07 -2.59
CA GLU A 272 -33.37 -7.03 -3.56
C GLU A 272 -32.64 -6.92 -4.90
N ARG A 273 -32.46 -5.70 -5.42
CA ARG A 273 -31.71 -5.45 -6.67
C ARG A 273 -30.26 -5.91 -6.59
N VAL A 274 -29.58 -5.60 -5.48
CA VAL A 274 -28.19 -6.03 -5.25
C VAL A 274 -28.08 -7.54 -5.12
N ASP A 275 -29.00 -8.18 -4.40
CA ASP A 275 -29.01 -9.63 -4.24
C ASP A 275 -29.25 -10.33 -5.60
N ALA A 276 -30.08 -9.78 -6.50
CA ALA A 276 -30.27 -10.30 -7.86
C ALA A 276 -28.96 -10.28 -8.68
N LEU A 277 -28.26 -9.13 -8.66
CA LEU A 277 -26.98 -8.97 -9.34
C LEU A 277 -25.90 -9.91 -8.78
N LEU A 278 -25.80 -10.04 -7.46
CA LEU A 278 -24.88 -10.97 -6.81
C LEU A 278 -25.17 -12.43 -7.19
N GLN A 279 -26.44 -12.80 -7.29
CA GLN A 279 -26.88 -14.15 -7.67
C GLN A 279 -26.53 -14.48 -9.12
N SER A 280 -26.61 -13.51 -10.04
CA SER A 280 -26.22 -13.70 -11.44
C SER A 280 -24.74 -14.08 -11.60
N LYS A 281 -23.88 -13.62 -10.69
CA LYS A 281 -22.41 -13.75 -10.74
C LYS A 281 -21.75 -13.15 -12.00
N CYS A 282 -22.48 -12.39 -12.80
CA CYS A 282 -21.98 -11.81 -14.06
C CYS A 282 -21.31 -10.44 -13.85
N PHE A 283 -21.62 -9.77 -12.74
CA PHE A 283 -21.17 -8.42 -12.43
C PHE A 283 -20.23 -8.37 -11.23
N ASP A 284 -19.40 -7.34 -11.21
CA ASP A 284 -18.72 -6.88 -10.00
C ASP A 284 -19.42 -5.62 -9.49
N LEU A 285 -19.64 -5.58 -8.17
CA LEU A 285 -20.49 -4.59 -7.52
C LEU A 285 -19.70 -3.85 -6.45
N HIS A 286 -19.92 -2.54 -6.36
CA HIS A 286 -19.39 -1.70 -5.30
C HIS A 286 -20.47 -0.75 -4.81
N LEU A 287 -20.45 -0.40 -3.53
CA LEU A 287 -21.22 0.73 -3.02
C LEU A 287 -20.30 1.93 -2.95
N ALA A 288 -20.79 3.10 -3.35
CA ALA A 288 -20.04 4.33 -3.29
C ALA A 288 -20.84 5.48 -2.68
N LEU A 289 -20.14 6.40 -2.01
CA LEU A 289 -20.71 7.67 -1.58
C LEU A 289 -20.19 8.79 -2.47
N ILE A 290 -21.13 9.50 -3.07
CA ILE A 290 -20.90 10.66 -3.92
C ILE A 290 -21.16 11.92 -3.10
N GLU A 291 -20.26 12.88 -3.20
CA GLU A 291 -20.46 14.25 -2.74
C GLU A 291 -20.57 15.17 -3.94
N LYS A 292 -21.68 15.89 -4.06
CA LYS A 292 -21.84 17.03 -4.97
C LYS A 292 -21.67 18.30 -4.16
N HIS A 293 -20.68 19.12 -4.50
CA HIS A 293 -20.42 20.42 -3.89
C HIS A 293 -20.77 21.51 -4.89
N MET A 294 -21.60 22.46 -4.45
CA MET A 294 -22.05 23.59 -5.25
C MET A 294 -21.73 24.88 -4.52
N ARG A 295 -21.32 25.90 -5.27
CA ARG A 295 -21.05 27.24 -4.76
C ARG A 295 -21.71 28.27 -5.66
N GLY A 296 -22.40 29.22 -5.03
CA GLY A 296 -23.19 30.20 -5.74
C GLY A 296 -23.49 31.45 -4.92
N ASP A 297 -24.19 32.38 -5.56
CA ASP A 297 -24.69 33.58 -4.90
C ASP A 297 -25.90 33.24 -4.04
N ALA A 298 -25.93 33.78 -2.82
CA ALA A 298 -27.09 33.64 -1.94
C ALA A 298 -28.16 34.68 -2.31
N GLU A 299 -29.42 34.26 -2.32
CA GLU A 299 -30.56 35.16 -2.53
C GLU A 299 -30.53 36.28 -1.49
N TYR A 300 -30.63 37.53 -1.96
CA TYR A 300 -30.71 38.69 -1.08
C TYR A 300 -32.04 38.65 -0.33
N GLU A 301 -31.98 38.37 0.97
CA GLU A 301 -33.13 38.53 1.86
C GLU A 301 -33.48 40.03 1.90
N HIS A 302 -34.40 40.46 1.04
CA HIS A 302 -34.96 41.80 1.08
C HIS A 302 -35.72 41.93 2.40
N GLY A 303 -35.02 42.42 3.43
CA GLY A 303 -35.64 42.87 4.66
C GLY A 303 -36.82 43.75 4.29
N SER A 304 -38.02 43.28 4.63
CA SER A 304 -39.27 43.93 4.27
C SER A 304 -39.31 45.33 4.89
N TYR A 305 -38.83 46.32 4.16
CA TYR A 305 -39.11 47.72 4.44
C TYR A 305 -40.61 47.90 4.18
N SER A 306 -41.41 47.78 5.25
CA SER A 306 -42.82 48.15 5.24
C SER A 306 -42.89 49.63 4.86
N TYR A 307 -43.18 49.90 3.59
CA TYR A 307 -43.37 51.26 3.09
C TYR A 307 -44.64 51.82 3.73
N ASN A 308 -44.44 52.70 4.72
CA ASN A 308 -45.45 53.59 5.25
C ASN A 308 -46.04 54.41 4.08
N ARG A 309 -47.30 54.15 3.71
CA ARG A 309 -48.06 54.95 2.75
C ARG A 309 -49.30 55.52 3.43
N TYR A 310 -49.25 56.83 3.66
CA TYR A 310 -50.30 57.68 4.22
C TYR A 310 -51.68 57.50 3.55
N GLY A 311 -52.73 57.50 4.39
CA GLY A 311 -54.12 57.73 4.02
C GLY A 311 -55.02 57.80 5.27
N TYR A 312 -55.61 58.97 5.53
CA TYR A 312 -56.64 59.32 6.53
C TYR A 312 -57.71 58.21 6.70
N ASP A 313 -58.30 57.92 7.88
CA ASP A 313 -59.17 58.80 8.67
C ASP A 313 -59.67 58.06 9.94
N SER A 314 -60.10 58.83 10.96
CA SER A 314 -61.02 58.50 12.08
C SER A 314 -60.58 57.65 13.31
N ASP A 315 -60.54 58.39 14.42
CA ASP A 315 -61.02 58.11 15.80
C ASP A 315 -60.23 57.28 16.83
N GLU A 316 -59.66 58.08 17.76
CA GLU A 316 -59.83 58.05 19.22
C GLU A 316 -59.63 56.74 20.01
N GLY A 317 -58.64 56.80 20.92
CA GLY A 317 -58.70 56.12 22.21
C GLY A 317 -57.36 55.56 22.69
N ASP A 318 -56.70 56.31 23.59
CA ASP A 318 -55.98 55.89 24.82
C ASP A 318 -55.25 54.53 24.87
N SER A 319 -54.14 54.33 25.55
CA SER A 319 -53.04 55.09 26.17
C SER A 319 -52.07 53.99 26.66
N GLU A 320 -50.78 54.32 26.73
CA GLU A 320 -49.75 53.73 27.62
C GLU A 320 -49.64 52.18 27.71
N ASP A 321 -48.62 51.59 27.08
CA ASP A 321 -47.36 51.31 27.78
C ASP A 321 -46.41 50.45 26.92
N SER A 322 -45.19 50.96 26.81
CA SER A 322 -44.05 50.27 26.23
C SER A 322 -43.45 49.31 27.25
N GLU A 323 -43.72 48.01 27.10
CA GLU A 323 -42.86 46.97 27.67
C GLU A 323 -42.08 46.24 26.57
N SER A 324 -40.76 46.40 26.68
CA SER A 324 -39.73 45.58 26.07
C SER A 324 -40.01 44.09 26.28
N GLY A 325 -40.35 43.39 25.19
CA GLY A 325 -40.48 41.94 25.14
C GLY A 325 -39.54 41.37 24.10
N CYS A 326 -38.35 40.95 24.53
CA CYS A 326 -37.45 40.12 23.76
C CYS A 326 -38.09 38.74 23.47
N GLY A 327 -38.69 38.61 22.28
CA GLY A 327 -39.20 37.34 21.76
C GLY A 327 -38.14 36.60 20.95
N ARG A 328 -37.46 35.64 21.58
CA ARG A 328 -36.81 34.51 20.88
C ARG A 328 -37.88 33.65 20.22
N GLY A 329 -37.64 33.24 18.97
CA GLY A 329 -38.11 31.95 18.45
C GLY A 329 -38.72 31.99 17.05
N GLY A 330 -38.07 31.32 16.09
CA GLY A 330 -38.72 30.90 14.84
C GLY A 330 -37.78 30.52 13.70
N GLY A 331 -37.33 29.26 13.67
CA GLY A 331 -37.05 28.44 12.48
C GLY A 331 -36.03 28.94 11.44
N GLY A 332 -34.85 28.34 11.43
CA GLY A 332 -33.86 28.51 10.35
C GLY A 332 -34.44 28.06 9.00
N LYS A 333 -34.42 28.97 8.04
CA LYS A 333 -34.54 28.64 6.62
C LYS A 333 -33.12 28.58 6.07
N HIS A 334 -32.82 27.53 5.32
CA HIS A 334 -31.62 27.42 4.51
C HIS A 334 -31.50 28.64 3.58
N HIS A 335 -30.31 29.21 3.40
CA HIS A 335 -30.13 30.34 2.47
C HIS A 335 -30.25 29.79 1.06
N ILE A 336 -31.10 30.38 0.20
CA ILE A 336 -31.36 29.91 -1.17
C ILE A 336 -30.21 30.34 -2.09
N MET A 337 -29.69 29.41 -2.89
CA MET A 337 -28.70 29.70 -3.94
C MET A 337 -29.44 30.16 -5.21
N GLU A 338 -29.20 31.39 -5.64
CA GLU A 338 -29.84 31.98 -6.83
C GLU A 338 -29.12 31.54 -8.11
N ASP A 339 -27.81 31.76 -8.16
CA ASP A 339 -26.96 31.41 -9.29
C ASP A 339 -25.79 30.53 -8.83
N CYS A 340 -25.69 29.32 -9.39
CA CYS A 340 -24.56 28.43 -9.16
C CYS A 340 -23.41 28.78 -10.11
N HIS A 341 -22.23 29.07 -9.55
CA HIS A 341 -21.02 29.42 -10.29
C HIS A 341 -20.09 28.22 -10.48
N GLU A 342 -20.03 27.35 -9.47
CA GLU A 342 -19.14 26.20 -9.44
C GLU A 342 -19.92 24.98 -8.94
N SER A 343 -19.84 23.87 -9.67
CA SER A 343 -20.37 22.57 -9.29
C SER A 343 -19.28 21.51 -9.49
N SER A 344 -19.07 20.67 -8.48
CA SER A 344 -18.11 19.57 -8.55
C SER A 344 -18.67 18.32 -7.90
N THR A 345 -18.34 17.17 -8.45
CA THR A 345 -18.74 15.87 -7.94
C THR A 345 -17.50 15.05 -7.63
N ARG A 346 -17.47 14.39 -6.47
CA ARG A 346 -16.40 13.46 -6.12
C ARG A 346 -16.93 12.23 -5.42
N VAL A 347 -16.28 11.10 -5.66
CA VAL A 347 -16.51 9.88 -4.88
C VAL A 347 -15.53 9.82 -3.73
N TYR A 348 -16.03 9.75 -2.50
CA TYR A 348 -15.18 9.81 -1.30
C TYR A 348 -15.16 8.52 -0.48
N THR A 349 -15.99 7.53 -0.80
CA THR A 349 -15.99 6.21 -0.16
C THR A 349 -16.37 5.14 -1.17
N TRP A 350 -15.66 4.01 -1.13
CA TRP A 350 -15.96 2.80 -1.91
C TRP A 350 -15.98 1.59 -1.00
N ILE A 351 -16.99 0.73 -1.13
CA ILE A 351 -17.16 -0.50 -0.35
C ILE A 351 -17.37 -1.66 -1.31
N ASN A 352 -16.60 -2.73 -1.13
CA ASN A 352 -16.78 -3.96 -1.92
C ASN A 352 -17.81 -4.91 -1.31
N VAL A 353 -18.13 -5.98 -2.02
CA VAL A 353 -19.11 -7.00 -1.60
C VAL A 353 -18.77 -7.70 -0.28
N GLN A 354 -17.52 -7.60 0.21
CA GLN A 354 -17.09 -8.10 1.51
C GLN A 354 -17.30 -7.11 2.66
N ASP A 355 -18.00 -5.98 2.42
CA ASP A 355 -18.18 -4.89 3.36
C ASP A 355 -16.85 -4.27 3.84
N THR A 356 -15.84 -4.24 2.95
CA THR A 356 -14.55 -3.60 3.21
C THR A 356 -14.37 -2.35 2.36
N GLU A 357 -13.86 -1.30 2.99
CA GLU A 357 -13.54 -0.06 2.31
C GLU A 357 -12.32 -0.27 1.40
N VAL A 358 -12.46 0.16 0.14
CA VAL A 358 -11.41 0.05 -0.88
C VAL A 358 -11.05 1.43 -1.42
N THR A 359 -9.84 1.60 -1.93
CA THR A 359 -9.39 2.87 -2.51
C THR A 359 -9.38 2.77 -4.04
N MET A 360 -10.34 3.43 -4.69
CA MET A 360 -10.45 3.52 -6.16
C MET A 360 -10.12 4.95 -6.61
N LYS A 361 -8.85 5.36 -6.47
CA LYS A 361 -8.40 6.71 -6.90
C LYS A 361 -8.58 6.84 -8.42
N GLY A 362 -9.07 8.00 -8.86
CA GLY A 362 -9.22 8.32 -10.30
C GLY A 362 -10.42 7.66 -10.99
N LEU A 363 -11.30 7.00 -10.25
CA LEU A 363 -12.57 6.49 -10.77
C LEU A 363 -13.69 7.44 -10.35
N ASP A 364 -13.85 8.54 -11.08
CA ASP A 364 -14.96 9.47 -10.88
C ASP A 364 -16.23 8.92 -11.53
N ILE A 365 -17.40 9.33 -11.02
CA ILE A 365 -18.71 8.96 -11.56
C ILE A 365 -19.24 10.16 -12.34
N TYR A 366 -19.48 9.96 -13.64
CA TYR A 366 -20.00 10.99 -14.53
C TYR A 366 -21.53 10.92 -14.51
N LEU A 367 -22.16 11.87 -13.81
CA LEU A 367 -23.60 11.82 -13.51
C LEU A 367 -24.49 11.78 -14.76
N ASP A 368 -24.05 12.41 -15.85
CA ASP A 368 -24.83 12.54 -17.10
C ASP A 368 -24.87 11.26 -17.94
N GLU A 369 -23.84 10.42 -17.84
CA GLU A 369 -23.64 9.26 -18.73
C GLU A 369 -23.72 7.91 -17.99
N GLU A 370 -23.42 7.89 -16.68
CA GLU A 370 -23.22 6.65 -15.94
C GLU A 370 -24.36 6.35 -14.96
N ILE A 371 -25.35 7.23 -14.76
CA ILE A 371 -26.47 7.01 -13.83
C ILE A 371 -27.67 6.39 -14.55
N LEU A 372 -28.14 5.24 -14.04
CA LEU A 372 -29.24 4.47 -14.62
C LEU A 372 -30.62 5.15 -14.48
N ASN A 373 -30.86 5.88 -13.39
CA ASN A 373 -32.17 6.48 -13.06
C ASN A 373 -32.24 8.00 -13.21
N ALA A 374 -31.39 8.58 -14.08
CA ALA A 374 -31.20 10.01 -14.31
C ALA A 374 -30.63 10.79 -13.09
N GLU A 375 -29.91 11.89 -13.35
CA GLU A 375 -29.29 12.71 -12.29
C GLU A 375 -30.33 13.27 -11.30
N GLU A 376 -31.53 13.59 -11.79
CA GLU A 376 -32.65 14.12 -11.01
C GLU A 376 -33.08 13.16 -9.88
N ALA A 377 -32.82 11.86 -10.00
CA ALA A 377 -33.07 10.89 -8.94
C ALA A 377 -31.99 10.88 -7.85
N LEU A 378 -30.80 11.41 -8.12
CA LEU A 378 -29.72 11.58 -7.14
C LEU A 378 -29.80 12.94 -6.45
N PHE A 379 -29.97 13.99 -7.24
CA PHE A 379 -29.95 15.38 -6.81
C PHE A 379 -31.20 16.08 -7.35
N ASP A 380 -32.32 15.88 -6.67
CA ASP A 380 -33.54 16.66 -6.90
C ASP A 380 -33.22 18.15 -6.69
N SER A 381 -33.67 18.99 -7.62
CA SER A 381 -33.49 20.44 -7.53
C SER A 381 -34.13 21.05 -6.29
N ASP A 382 -35.14 20.37 -5.75
CA ASP A 382 -35.86 20.79 -4.54
C ASP A 382 -35.31 20.13 -3.25
N ALA A 383 -34.26 19.31 -3.35
CA ALA A 383 -33.66 18.65 -2.17
C ALA A 383 -32.91 19.65 -1.28
N GLU A 384 -33.14 19.55 0.03
CA GLU A 384 -32.35 20.28 1.03
C GLU A 384 -30.89 19.77 1.04
N PRO A 385 -29.89 20.66 1.19
CA PRO A 385 -28.49 20.26 1.25
C PRO A 385 -28.17 19.55 2.57
N ASP A 386 -27.34 18.51 2.51
CA ASP A 386 -26.88 17.78 3.71
C ASP A 386 -25.99 18.64 4.61
N LYS A 387 -25.30 19.62 4.01
CA LYS A 387 -24.54 20.66 4.69
C LYS A 387 -24.61 21.96 3.91
N GLU A 388 -24.69 23.06 4.64
CA GLU A 388 -24.67 24.42 4.10
C GLU A 388 -23.62 25.27 4.84
N GLU A 389 -22.88 26.09 4.10
CA GLU A 389 -22.05 27.16 4.64
C GLU A 389 -22.42 28.48 3.96
N TYR A 390 -22.66 29.50 4.76
CA TYR A 390 -23.04 30.83 4.30
C TYR A 390 -21.98 31.85 4.70
N GLU A 391 -21.49 32.61 3.72
CA GLU A 391 -20.58 33.72 3.95
C GLU A 391 -21.31 35.05 3.70
N SER A 392 -21.50 35.82 4.78
CA SER A 392 -22.16 37.12 4.75
C SER A 392 -21.32 38.17 4.00
N TYR A 393 -21.97 39.22 3.51
CA TYR A 393 -21.39 40.35 2.79
C TYR A 393 -20.02 40.85 3.32
N MET A 394 -18.95 40.66 2.54
CA MET A 394 -17.56 41.04 2.86
C MET A 394 -17.08 42.28 2.06
N GLY A 395 -17.92 43.30 1.90
CA GLY A 395 -17.53 44.59 1.33
C GLY A 395 -17.82 44.75 -0.17
N ASN A 396 -16.91 44.33 -1.06
CA ASN A 396 -17.08 44.48 -2.54
C ASN A 396 -17.62 43.23 -3.23
N TYR A 397 -17.82 42.13 -2.49
CA TYR A 397 -18.36 40.87 -2.98
C TYR A 397 -19.72 40.59 -2.31
N GLY A 398 -20.66 40.05 -3.08
CA GLY A 398 -21.98 39.64 -2.59
C GLY A 398 -21.90 38.46 -1.62
N PRO A 399 -23.00 38.13 -0.92
CA PRO A 399 -23.05 36.95 -0.06
C PRO A 399 -22.97 35.67 -0.89
N THR A 400 -22.20 34.69 -0.43
CA THR A 400 -22.07 33.39 -1.09
C THR A 400 -22.58 32.28 -0.21
N VAL A 401 -23.20 31.28 -0.83
CA VAL A 401 -23.64 30.06 -0.17
C VAL A 401 -22.97 28.85 -0.82
N GLU A 402 -22.62 27.87 -0.01
CA GLU A 402 -22.10 26.58 -0.43
C GLU A 402 -23.00 25.46 0.06
N TYR A 403 -23.30 24.51 -0.82
CA TYR A 403 -24.08 23.31 -0.54
C TYR A 403 -23.24 22.07 -0.75
N TRP A 404 -23.40 21.10 0.14
CA TRP A 404 -22.89 19.73 -0.05
C TRP A 404 -24.06 18.76 0.01
N TYR A 405 -24.14 17.89 -0.99
CA TYR A 405 -25.09 16.80 -1.07
C TYR A 405 -24.37 15.47 -1.04
N HIS A 406 -24.80 14.55 -0.17
CA HIS A 406 -24.22 13.22 0.02
C HIS A 406 -25.23 12.15 -0.42
N ARG A 407 -24.88 11.36 -1.42
CA ARG A 407 -25.76 10.30 -1.94
C ARG A 407 -25.02 8.98 -2.06
N ALA A 408 -25.74 7.89 -1.86
CA ALA A 408 -25.21 6.54 -1.97
C ALA A 408 -25.64 5.91 -3.30
N VAL A 409 -24.69 5.27 -3.98
CA VAL A 409 -24.93 4.59 -5.25
C VAL A 409 -24.41 3.17 -5.23
N LEU A 410 -25.05 2.30 -6.00
CA LEU A 410 -24.53 1.01 -6.39
C LEU A 410 -23.81 1.16 -7.74
N VAL A 411 -22.52 0.85 -7.78
CA VAL A 411 -21.69 0.86 -8.98
C VAL A 411 -21.57 -0.57 -9.51
N ILE A 412 -21.82 -0.75 -10.80
CA ILE A 412 -21.98 -2.03 -11.50
C ILE A 412 -21.09 -2.02 -12.75
N TRP A 413 -20.41 -3.13 -13.02
CA TRP A 413 -19.80 -3.40 -14.33
C TRP A 413 -19.69 -4.92 -14.57
N PRO A 414 -19.58 -5.37 -15.83
CA PRO A 414 -19.35 -6.78 -16.15
C PRO A 414 -18.04 -7.27 -15.54
N ARG A 415 -18.04 -8.47 -14.92
CA ARG A 415 -16.87 -8.99 -14.20
C ARG A 415 -15.62 -9.15 -15.09
N SER A 416 -15.81 -9.39 -16.39
CA SER A 416 -14.72 -9.46 -17.36
C SER A 416 -14.00 -8.12 -17.57
N MET A 417 -14.66 -6.99 -17.30
CA MET A 417 -14.11 -5.65 -17.47
C MET A 417 -13.34 -5.15 -16.24
N SER A 418 -13.41 -5.87 -15.11
CA SER A 418 -12.87 -5.43 -13.83
C SER A 418 -11.39 -5.05 -13.88
N VAL A 419 -10.56 -5.82 -14.59
CA VAL A 419 -9.12 -5.50 -14.69
C VAL A 419 -8.90 -4.25 -15.55
N ARG A 420 -9.66 -4.08 -16.64
CA ARG A 420 -9.58 -2.88 -17.49
C ARG A 420 -9.96 -1.62 -16.68
N ILE A 421 -11.04 -1.68 -15.92
CA ILE A 421 -11.52 -0.55 -15.09
C ILE A 421 -10.51 -0.21 -13.98
N VAL A 422 -9.94 -1.23 -13.31
CA VAL A 422 -8.88 -1.02 -12.31
C VAL A 422 -7.63 -0.45 -12.99
N CYS A 423 -7.28 -0.87 -14.21
CA CYS A 423 -6.14 -0.33 -14.96
C CYS A 423 -6.33 1.14 -15.35
N ASN A 424 -7.55 1.55 -15.71
CA ASN A 424 -7.89 2.93 -16.02
C ASN A 424 -7.87 3.82 -14.78
N SER A 425 -8.43 3.34 -13.66
CA SER A 425 -8.50 4.12 -12.42
C SER A 425 -7.17 4.17 -11.66
N SER A 426 -6.59 3.01 -11.37
CA SER A 426 -5.35 2.89 -10.62
C SER A 426 -4.49 1.75 -11.17
N PHE A 427 -3.60 2.09 -12.10
CA PHE A 427 -2.61 1.13 -12.59
C PHE A 427 -1.75 0.55 -11.45
N GLU A 428 -1.53 1.30 -10.37
CA GLU A 428 -0.90 0.80 -9.14
C GLU A 428 -1.70 -0.35 -8.51
N ALA A 429 -3.01 -0.16 -8.31
CA ALA A 429 -3.88 -1.20 -7.75
C ALA A 429 -3.95 -2.42 -8.68
N ALA A 430 -3.94 -2.21 -10.00
CA ALA A 430 -3.89 -3.31 -10.99
C ALA A 430 -2.61 -4.14 -10.84
N ILE A 431 -1.45 -3.49 -10.68
CA ILE A 431 -0.18 -4.19 -10.41
C ILE A 431 -0.22 -4.93 -9.07
N GLN A 432 -0.72 -4.30 -8.01
CA GLN A 432 -0.82 -4.93 -6.69
C GLN A 432 -1.72 -6.16 -6.74
N LEU A 433 -2.84 -6.10 -7.48
CA LEU A 433 -3.74 -7.22 -7.69
C LEU A 433 -3.04 -8.37 -8.42
N VAL A 434 -2.30 -8.08 -9.51
CA VAL A 434 -1.50 -9.08 -10.22
C VAL A 434 -0.48 -9.71 -9.29
N GLN A 435 0.29 -8.91 -8.54
CA GLN A 435 1.31 -9.42 -7.61
C GLN A 435 0.70 -10.29 -6.51
N GLN A 436 -0.44 -9.88 -5.95
CA GLN A 436 -1.16 -10.65 -4.94
C GLN A 436 -1.63 -11.99 -5.50
N ARG A 437 -2.28 -11.99 -6.68
CA ARG A 437 -2.79 -13.21 -7.34
C ARG A 437 -1.66 -14.15 -7.76
N VAL A 438 -0.54 -13.61 -8.23
CA VAL A 438 0.68 -14.38 -8.57
C VAL A 438 1.28 -15.02 -7.31
N THR A 439 1.38 -14.26 -6.22
CA THR A 439 1.96 -14.74 -4.95
C THR A 439 1.07 -15.80 -4.30
N SER A 440 -0.25 -15.61 -4.34
CA SER A 440 -1.23 -16.57 -3.80
C SER A 440 -1.50 -17.77 -4.72
N LYS A 441 -0.96 -17.78 -5.94
CA LYS A 441 -1.22 -18.80 -6.98
C LYS A 441 -2.72 -18.94 -7.29
N ALA A 442 -3.44 -17.82 -7.35
CA ALA A 442 -4.85 -17.81 -7.70
C ALA A 442 -5.06 -18.37 -9.12
N ASN A 443 -6.19 -19.06 -9.33
CA ASN A 443 -6.49 -19.71 -10.62
C ASN A 443 -6.67 -18.70 -11.77
N ASP A 444 -7.02 -17.46 -11.46
CA ASP A 444 -7.27 -16.35 -12.40
C ASP A 444 -6.04 -15.44 -12.63
N ALA A 445 -4.93 -15.71 -11.95
CA ALA A 445 -3.73 -14.86 -12.00
C ALA A 445 -3.20 -14.65 -13.43
N LEU A 446 -3.30 -15.68 -14.29
CA LEU A 446 -2.84 -15.61 -15.67
C LEU A 446 -3.71 -14.67 -16.53
N ASN A 447 -5.02 -14.73 -16.36
CA ASN A 447 -5.95 -13.86 -17.08
C ASN A 447 -5.77 -12.41 -16.61
N THR A 448 -5.59 -12.21 -15.31
CA THR A 448 -5.31 -10.87 -14.75
C THR A 448 -4.02 -10.29 -15.32
N LEU A 449 -2.94 -11.09 -15.35
CA LEU A 449 -1.67 -10.66 -15.94
C LEU A 449 -1.84 -10.31 -17.43
N LYS A 450 -2.55 -11.15 -18.18
CA LYS A 450 -2.81 -10.93 -19.61
C LYS A 450 -3.49 -9.58 -19.84
N GLU A 451 -4.59 -9.31 -19.14
CA GLU A 451 -5.38 -8.10 -19.30
C GLU A 451 -4.59 -6.83 -18.92
N VAL A 452 -3.81 -6.87 -17.83
CA VAL A 452 -2.93 -5.75 -17.44
C VAL A 452 -1.83 -5.50 -18.47
N VAL A 453 -1.22 -6.55 -19.03
CA VAL A 453 -0.18 -6.42 -20.07
C VAL A 453 -0.78 -5.87 -21.36
N GLU A 454 -1.93 -6.40 -21.81
CA GLU A 454 -2.63 -5.92 -23.00
C GLU A 454 -2.99 -4.43 -22.85
N TYR A 455 -3.53 -4.03 -21.69
CA TYR A 455 -3.78 -2.63 -21.37
C TYR A 455 -2.52 -1.77 -21.44
N ALA A 456 -1.43 -2.20 -20.78
CA ALA A 456 -0.17 -1.47 -20.80
C ALA A 456 0.44 -1.35 -22.22
N THR A 457 0.23 -2.36 -23.08
CA THR A 457 0.68 -2.33 -24.48
C THR A 457 -0.15 -1.40 -25.37
N GLY A 458 -1.46 -1.34 -25.16
CA GLY A 458 -2.35 -0.43 -25.87
C GLY A 458 -2.21 1.03 -25.43
N ASN A 459 -1.93 1.26 -24.15
CA ASN A 459 -1.94 2.58 -23.52
C ASN A 459 -0.53 3.00 -23.08
N SER A 460 0.29 3.46 -24.03
CA SER A 460 1.67 3.90 -23.76
C SER A 460 1.73 5.29 -23.14
N ASN A 461 1.18 5.43 -21.92
CA ASN A 461 1.28 6.61 -21.08
C ASN A 461 2.59 6.61 -20.27
N SER A 462 3.23 7.77 -20.10
CA SER A 462 4.50 7.90 -19.36
C SER A 462 4.35 7.58 -17.87
N ALA A 463 3.16 7.76 -17.30
CA ALA A 463 2.85 7.45 -15.91
C ALA A 463 2.99 5.94 -15.57
N HIS A 464 2.73 5.06 -16.53
CA HIS A 464 2.84 3.60 -16.33
C HIS A 464 4.30 3.12 -16.24
N ALA A 465 5.27 3.95 -16.62
CA ALA A 465 6.67 3.57 -16.73
C ALA A 465 7.29 3.11 -15.39
N TYR A 466 6.79 3.62 -14.25
CA TYR A 466 7.24 3.21 -12.92
C TYR A 466 6.86 1.76 -12.60
N TYR A 467 5.72 1.31 -13.12
CA TYR A 467 5.09 0.03 -12.80
C TYR A 467 5.50 -1.12 -13.73
N LEU A 468 6.24 -0.84 -14.80
CA LEU A 468 6.70 -1.85 -15.74
C LEU A 468 7.68 -2.87 -15.12
N ALA A 469 8.49 -2.47 -14.13
CA ALA A 469 9.42 -3.39 -13.46
C ALA A 469 8.68 -4.44 -12.60
N PRO A 470 7.75 -4.03 -11.70
CA PRO A 470 6.85 -4.97 -11.02
C PRO A 470 6.08 -5.91 -11.96
N LEU A 471 5.54 -5.37 -13.07
CA LEU A 471 4.79 -6.16 -14.05
C LEU A 471 5.69 -7.20 -14.75
N LEU A 472 6.91 -6.80 -15.14
CA LEU A 472 7.89 -7.71 -15.73
C LEU A 472 8.27 -8.83 -14.75
N GLN A 473 8.45 -8.50 -13.48
CA GLN A 473 8.77 -9.47 -12.44
C GLN A 473 7.63 -10.47 -12.19
N ALA A 474 6.37 -10.00 -12.21
CA ALA A 474 5.20 -10.87 -12.13
C ALA A 474 5.15 -11.85 -13.31
N ALA A 475 5.38 -11.37 -14.55
CA ALA A 475 5.43 -12.20 -15.74
C ALA A 475 6.58 -13.24 -15.69
N CYS A 476 7.75 -12.85 -15.17
CA CYS A 476 8.88 -13.77 -14.96
C CYS A 476 8.56 -14.85 -13.92
N THR A 477 7.92 -14.47 -12.81
CA THR A 477 7.51 -15.39 -11.73
C THR A 477 6.52 -16.44 -12.23
N MET A 478 5.57 -16.03 -13.07
CA MET A 478 4.62 -16.94 -13.72
C MET A 478 5.22 -17.75 -14.88
N LYS A 479 6.49 -17.51 -15.23
CA LYS A 479 7.20 -18.14 -16.35
C LYS A 479 6.42 -18.01 -17.67
N GLN A 480 5.99 -16.79 -18.02
CA GLN A 480 5.23 -16.51 -19.24
C GLN A 480 6.10 -15.77 -20.28
N PRO A 481 6.79 -16.46 -21.21
CA PRO A 481 7.78 -15.84 -22.09
C PRO A 481 7.22 -14.75 -23.01
N LYS A 482 5.98 -14.93 -23.50
CA LYS A 482 5.30 -13.96 -24.36
C LYS A 482 5.11 -12.63 -23.64
N PHE A 483 4.49 -12.64 -22.46
CA PHE A 483 4.23 -11.43 -21.67
C PHE A 483 5.52 -10.77 -21.19
N VAL A 484 6.55 -11.55 -20.85
CA VAL A 484 7.88 -11.01 -20.53
C VAL A 484 8.43 -10.21 -21.71
N LEU A 485 8.32 -10.73 -22.94
CA LEU A 485 8.78 -10.04 -24.13
C LEU A 485 7.96 -8.76 -24.42
N ASP A 486 6.64 -8.83 -24.28
CA ASP A 486 5.73 -7.69 -24.51
C ASP A 486 6.04 -6.53 -23.53
N VAL A 487 6.23 -6.84 -22.24
CA VAL A 487 6.61 -5.84 -21.24
C VAL A 487 8.03 -5.31 -21.47
N MET A 488 8.97 -6.17 -21.91
CA MET A 488 10.31 -5.70 -22.29
C MET A 488 10.28 -4.73 -23.48
N GLN A 489 9.38 -4.90 -24.44
CA GLN A 489 9.21 -3.95 -25.55
C GLN A 489 8.69 -2.59 -25.06
N LEU A 490 7.86 -2.56 -24.01
CA LEU A 490 7.42 -1.30 -23.38
C LEU A 490 8.58 -0.57 -22.68
N LEU A 491 9.51 -1.32 -22.06
CA LEU A 491 10.72 -0.72 -21.47
C LEU A 491 11.61 -0.03 -22.52
N CYS A 492 11.57 -0.48 -23.79
CA CYS A 492 12.29 0.18 -24.88
C CYS A 492 11.90 1.65 -25.09
N LYS A 493 10.71 2.08 -24.65
CA LYS A 493 10.29 3.49 -24.75
C LYS A 493 10.80 4.36 -23.58
N THR A 494 11.16 3.76 -22.46
CA THR A 494 11.35 4.47 -21.19
C THR A 494 12.76 4.32 -20.60
N GLY A 495 13.59 3.44 -21.17
CA GLY A 495 14.98 3.24 -20.79
C GLY A 495 15.19 2.38 -19.55
N THR A 496 16.41 2.36 -19.02
CA THR A 496 16.81 1.58 -17.84
C THR A 496 16.79 2.41 -16.55
N THR A 497 16.46 1.76 -15.43
CA THR A 497 16.54 2.30 -14.06
C THR A 497 17.04 1.19 -13.13
N ALA A 498 17.35 1.52 -11.87
CA ALA A 498 17.82 0.54 -10.89
C ALA A 498 16.84 -0.64 -10.72
N ASP A 499 15.55 -0.36 -10.55
CA ASP A 499 14.51 -1.38 -10.34
C ASP A 499 14.27 -2.21 -11.60
N ARG A 500 14.28 -1.57 -12.78
CA ARG A 500 14.13 -2.26 -14.07
C ARG A 500 15.29 -3.21 -14.34
N ASN A 501 16.51 -2.88 -13.91
CA ASN A 501 17.66 -3.74 -14.13
C ASN A 501 17.48 -5.11 -13.46
N GLU A 502 16.94 -5.18 -12.24
CA GLU A 502 16.68 -6.47 -11.59
C GLU A 502 15.66 -7.29 -12.38
N ALA A 503 14.53 -6.69 -12.73
CA ALA A 503 13.51 -7.38 -13.52
C ALA A 503 14.00 -7.79 -14.93
N MET A 504 14.88 -6.99 -15.55
CA MET A 504 15.52 -7.33 -16.83
C MET A 504 16.51 -8.49 -16.69
N LEU A 505 17.23 -8.62 -15.57
CA LEU A 505 18.09 -9.77 -15.30
C LEU A 505 17.25 -11.05 -15.24
N ASP A 506 16.14 -11.02 -14.48
CA ASP A 506 15.21 -12.15 -14.39
C ASP A 506 14.64 -12.52 -15.77
N ALA A 507 14.27 -11.52 -16.57
CA ALA A 507 13.79 -11.73 -17.94
C ALA A 507 14.85 -12.35 -18.87
N ILE A 508 16.10 -11.87 -18.82
CA ILE A 508 17.21 -12.43 -19.60
C ILE A 508 17.51 -13.87 -19.17
N HIS A 509 17.44 -14.16 -17.88
CA HIS A 509 17.58 -15.51 -17.35
C HIS A 509 16.49 -16.46 -17.86
N LEU A 510 15.23 -16.00 -17.91
CA LEU A 510 14.10 -16.81 -18.34
C LEU A 510 14.03 -17.01 -19.86
N LEU A 511 14.24 -15.94 -20.65
CA LEU A 511 14.13 -15.96 -22.12
C LEU A 511 15.41 -16.46 -22.81
N GLY A 512 16.55 -16.34 -22.15
CA GLY A 512 17.87 -16.45 -22.76
C GLY A 512 18.29 -15.20 -23.54
N TRP A 513 19.60 -14.97 -23.64
CA TRP A 513 20.15 -13.75 -24.26
C TRP A 513 19.68 -13.54 -25.70
N ASN A 514 19.65 -14.58 -26.54
CA ASN A 514 19.28 -14.44 -27.96
C ASN A 514 17.87 -13.86 -28.16
N THR A 515 16.91 -14.27 -27.35
CA THR A 515 15.52 -13.80 -27.41
C THR A 515 15.38 -12.40 -26.81
N ALA A 516 16.06 -12.13 -25.70
CA ALA A 516 16.00 -10.86 -24.98
C ALA A 516 16.80 -9.74 -25.65
N ARG A 517 17.81 -10.08 -26.46
CA ARG A 517 18.85 -9.16 -26.98
C ARG A 517 18.29 -7.90 -27.61
N SER A 518 17.34 -8.01 -28.54
CA SER A 518 16.80 -6.86 -29.27
C SER A 518 16.13 -5.86 -28.33
N SER A 519 15.23 -6.34 -27.47
CA SER A 519 14.52 -5.51 -26.49
C SER A 519 15.46 -4.93 -25.43
N THR A 520 16.43 -5.72 -24.92
CA THR A 520 17.42 -5.24 -23.96
C THR A 520 18.28 -4.12 -24.53
N LEU A 521 18.81 -4.29 -25.75
CA LEU A 521 19.64 -3.26 -26.38
C LEU A 521 18.83 -2.02 -26.75
N ALA A 522 17.58 -2.18 -27.19
CA ALA A 522 16.68 -1.05 -27.44
C ALA A 522 16.40 -0.24 -26.15
N ALA A 523 16.16 -0.89 -25.01
CA ALA A 523 16.00 -0.22 -23.72
C ALA A 523 17.28 0.51 -23.27
N VAL A 524 18.46 -0.08 -23.51
CA VAL A 524 19.75 0.57 -23.26
C VAL A 524 19.90 1.83 -24.11
N LEU A 525 19.60 1.74 -25.42
CA LEU A 525 19.67 2.88 -26.34
C LEU A 525 18.64 3.97 -26.03
N ALA A 526 17.47 3.61 -25.51
CA ALA A 526 16.45 4.56 -25.09
C ALA A 526 16.77 5.25 -23.75
N THR A 527 17.71 4.71 -22.96
CA THR A 527 18.08 5.28 -21.65
C THR A 527 18.65 6.69 -21.83
N PRO A 528 18.04 7.73 -21.23
CA PRO A 528 18.56 9.10 -21.33
C PRO A 528 20.00 9.23 -20.84
N CYS A 529 20.76 10.16 -21.43
CA CYS A 529 22.20 10.25 -21.19
C CYS A 529 22.57 10.61 -19.73
N ASP A 530 21.74 11.40 -19.06
CA ASP A 530 21.83 11.73 -17.63
C ASP A 530 21.65 10.49 -16.72
N ARG A 531 21.09 9.40 -17.27
CA ARG A 531 20.80 8.13 -16.60
C ARG A 531 21.61 6.93 -17.11
N LEU A 532 22.62 7.16 -17.96
CA LEU A 532 23.49 6.11 -18.54
C LEU A 532 24.14 5.19 -17.48
N GLN A 533 24.34 5.67 -16.26
CA GLN A 533 24.81 4.88 -15.13
C GLN A 533 23.97 3.61 -14.87
N HIS A 534 22.65 3.64 -15.10
CA HIS A 534 21.80 2.48 -14.89
C HIS A 534 22.07 1.41 -15.96
N ALA A 535 22.24 1.80 -17.22
CA ALA A 535 22.60 0.88 -18.29
C ALA A 535 24.02 0.30 -18.09
N ALA A 536 24.98 1.13 -17.65
CA ALA A 536 26.33 0.66 -17.30
C ALA A 536 26.30 -0.33 -16.12
N THR A 537 25.44 -0.08 -15.12
CA THR A 537 25.25 -0.99 -13.99
C THR A 537 24.68 -2.34 -14.42
N LEU A 538 23.78 -2.37 -15.41
CA LEU A 538 23.24 -3.62 -15.96
C LEU A 538 24.35 -4.48 -16.57
N ALA A 539 25.23 -3.89 -17.40
CA ALA A 539 26.38 -4.59 -17.96
C ALA A 539 27.31 -5.16 -16.87
N LEU A 540 27.67 -4.33 -15.88
CA LEU A 540 28.52 -4.72 -14.76
C LEU A 540 27.91 -5.85 -13.91
N LYS A 541 26.58 -5.86 -13.73
CA LYS A 541 25.88 -6.95 -13.02
C LYS A 541 25.92 -8.25 -13.81
N LEU A 542 25.65 -8.21 -15.11
CA LEU A 542 25.73 -9.38 -16.00
C LEU A 542 27.12 -10.00 -16.01
N GLU A 543 28.18 -9.17 -16.01
CA GLU A 543 29.57 -9.67 -15.94
C GLU A 543 29.86 -10.42 -14.64
N ARG A 544 29.30 -9.97 -13.51
CA ARG A 544 29.46 -10.65 -12.21
C ARG A 544 28.74 -11.99 -12.13
N LEU A 545 27.68 -12.18 -12.91
CA LEU A 545 26.89 -13.42 -12.93
C LEU A 545 27.59 -14.57 -13.70
N GLY A 546 28.72 -14.31 -14.36
CA GLY A 546 29.61 -15.34 -14.90
C GLY A 546 29.43 -15.64 -16.39
N THR A 547 29.94 -16.80 -16.83
CA THR A 547 30.19 -17.12 -18.25
C THR A 547 28.95 -17.06 -19.15
N THR A 548 27.77 -17.37 -18.62
CA THR A 548 26.52 -17.42 -19.39
C THR A 548 26.09 -16.06 -19.95
N PHE A 549 26.50 -14.96 -19.29
CA PHE A 549 26.07 -13.61 -19.65
C PHE A 549 27.21 -12.70 -20.10
N LYS A 550 28.43 -13.23 -20.27
CA LYS A 550 29.58 -12.45 -20.73
C LYS A 550 29.33 -11.77 -22.08
N GLU A 551 28.71 -12.48 -23.01
CA GLU A 551 28.35 -11.91 -24.31
C GLU A 551 27.34 -10.77 -24.15
N ALA A 552 26.29 -10.98 -23.36
CA ALA A 552 25.29 -9.95 -23.07
C ALA A 552 25.91 -8.70 -22.44
N ALA A 553 26.76 -8.90 -21.43
CA ALA A 553 27.48 -7.84 -20.72
C ALA A 553 28.36 -7.02 -21.68
N ALA A 554 29.12 -7.69 -22.55
CA ALA A 554 29.99 -7.04 -23.53
C ALA A 554 29.21 -6.21 -24.57
N PHE A 555 28.11 -6.74 -25.12
CA PHE A 555 27.27 -6.00 -26.08
C PHE A 555 26.63 -4.76 -25.45
N ILE A 556 26.07 -4.90 -24.24
CA ILE A 556 25.48 -3.75 -23.53
C ILE A 556 26.56 -2.71 -23.23
N ALA A 557 27.72 -3.14 -22.73
CA ALA A 557 28.83 -2.23 -22.44
C ALA A 557 29.28 -1.45 -23.69
N GLN A 558 29.34 -2.11 -24.85
CA GLN A 558 29.71 -1.47 -26.10
C GLN A 558 28.70 -0.38 -26.53
N GLU A 559 27.39 -0.66 -26.43
CA GLU A 559 26.36 0.33 -26.79
C GLU A 559 26.31 1.52 -25.82
N VAL A 560 26.45 1.26 -24.51
CA VAL A 560 26.57 2.31 -23.49
C VAL A 560 27.80 3.17 -23.76
N ALA A 561 28.94 2.56 -24.10
CA ALA A 561 30.19 3.27 -24.37
C ALA A 561 30.08 4.18 -25.60
N LYS A 562 29.48 3.71 -26.70
CA LYS A 562 29.23 4.52 -27.90
C LYS A 562 28.36 5.74 -27.58
N LYS A 563 27.26 5.53 -26.85
CA LYS A 563 26.34 6.61 -26.47
C LYS A 563 27.00 7.64 -25.55
N TYR A 564 27.85 7.17 -24.64
CA TYR A 564 28.57 8.03 -23.71
C TYR A 564 29.58 8.97 -24.40
N VAL A 565 30.31 8.47 -25.40
CA VAL A 565 31.32 9.26 -26.13
C VAL A 565 30.70 10.46 -26.86
N GLY A 566 29.43 10.40 -27.26
CA GLY A 566 28.72 11.50 -27.92
C GLY A 566 28.07 12.53 -26.99
N TYR A 567 28.21 12.40 -25.66
CA TYR A 567 27.48 13.24 -24.70
C TYR A 567 28.29 14.46 -24.24
N GLU A 568 27.65 15.61 -24.10
CA GLU A 568 28.31 16.92 -23.86
C GLU A 568 28.56 17.24 -22.37
N VAL A 569 27.64 16.92 -21.46
CA VAL A 569 27.72 17.37 -20.05
C VAL A 569 27.46 16.23 -19.07
N LEU A 570 28.49 15.84 -18.31
CA LEU A 570 28.46 14.68 -17.42
C LEU A 570 28.27 15.05 -15.95
N ASN A 571 27.38 14.34 -15.26
CA ASN A 571 27.33 14.36 -13.80
C ASN A 571 28.36 13.37 -13.20
N SER A 572 28.74 13.59 -11.93
CA SER A 572 29.80 12.82 -11.27
C SER A 572 29.51 11.32 -11.11
N ILE A 573 28.23 10.95 -10.94
CA ILE A 573 27.78 9.57 -10.71
C ILE A 573 27.86 8.76 -12.02
N SER A 574 27.42 9.37 -13.11
CA SER A 574 27.46 8.76 -14.45
C SER A 574 28.89 8.53 -14.90
N ALA A 575 29.76 9.52 -14.77
CA ALA A 575 31.18 9.39 -15.14
C ALA A 575 31.89 8.27 -14.35
N ALA A 576 31.67 8.18 -13.04
CA ALA A 576 32.25 7.14 -12.20
C ALA A 576 31.77 5.72 -12.60
N THR A 577 30.47 5.55 -12.83
CA THR A 577 29.90 4.24 -13.15
C THR A 577 30.27 3.80 -14.57
N VAL A 578 30.26 4.71 -15.53
CA VAL A 578 30.64 4.42 -16.91
C VAL A 578 32.14 4.16 -17.04
N SER A 579 33.00 4.93 -16.36
CA SER A 579 34.44 4.64 -16.34
C SER A 579 34.73 3.24 -15.77
N LYS A 580 34.08 2.87 -14.66
CA LYS A 580 34.14 1.51 -14.12
C LYS A 580 33.82 0.45 -15.18
N MET A 581 32.74 0.63 -15.93
CA MET A 581 32.38 -0.24 -17.05
C MET A 581 33.48 -0.25 -18.14
N LEU A 582 33.91 0.91 -18.65
CA LEU A 582 34.92 1.00 -19.72
C LEU A 582 36.23 0.27 -19.38
N PHE A 583 36.64 0.29 -18.11
CA PHE A 583 37.86 -0.40 -17.65
C PHE A 583 37.62 -1.88 -17.34
N CYS A 584 36.41 -2.30 -16.98
CA CYS A 584 36.06 -3.72 -16.81
C CYS A 584 35.99 -4.50 -18.14
N PHE A 585 35.54 -3.88 -19.24
CA PHE A 585 35.29 -4.57 -20.50
C PHE A 585 36.38 -4.32 -21.55
N PRO A 586 37.07 -5.36 -22.05
CA PRO A 586 38.09 -5.22 -23.10
C PRO A 586 37.55 -4.69 -24.43
N CYS A 587 36.29 -4.97 -24.77
CA CYS A 587 35.64 -4.51 -26.00
C CYS A 587 35.40 -2.99 -26.08
N CYS A 588 35.68 -2.26 -24.99
CA CYS A 588 35.51 -0.82 -24.90
C CYS A 588 36.85 -0.05 -25.00
N SER A 589 37.93 -0.67 -25.51
CA SER A 589 39.27 -0.06 -25.54
C SER A 589 39.32 1.27 -26.30
N GLU A 590 38.62 1.38 -27.43
CA GLU A 590 38.55 2.61 -28.23
C GLU A 590 37.82 3.73 -27.47
N GLN A 591 36.65 3.43 -26.90
CA GLN A 591 35.86 4.41 -26.14
C GLN A 591 36.55 4.81 -24.82
N ARG A 592 37.33 3.90 -24.22
CA ARG A 592 38.19 4.17 -23.07
C ARG A 592 39.24 5.22 -23.40
N ALA A 593 39.93 5.11 -24.54
CA ALA A 593 40.92 6.11 -24.97
C ALA A 593 40.26 7.49 -25.17
N VAL A 594 39.08 7.53 -25.79
CA VAL A 594 38.32 8.79 -25.97
C VAL A 594 37.89 9.39 -24.63
N PHE A 595 37.43 8.56 -23.67
CA PHE A 595 37.07 9.02 -22.34
C PHE A 595 38.26 9.67 -21.61
N VAL A 596 39.45 9.04 -21.67
CA VAL A 596 40.67 9.57 -21.05
C VAL A 596 41.08 10.89 -21.69
N ALA A 597 40.98 11.02 -23.02
CA ALA A 597 41.25 12.28 -23.72
C ALA A 597 40.29 13.41 -23.33
N ARG A 598 39.01 13.08 -23.09
CA ARG A 598 37.97 14.03 -22.66
C ARG A 598 37.93 14.25 -21.14
N ALA A 599 38.84 13.68 -20.36
CA ALA A 599 38.89 13.88 -18.91
C ALA A 599 39.04 15.35 -18.51
N THR A 600 39.57 16.17 -19.42
CA THR A 600 39.68 17.63 -19.24
C THR A 600 38.31 18.33 -19.26
N GLU A 601 37.26 17.71 -19.76
CA GLU A 601 35.92 18.30 -19.80
C GLU A 601 35.13 18.03 -18.50
N LEU A 602 35.58 17.08 -17.67
CA LEU A 602 34.95 16.77 -16.39
C LEU A 602 35.20 17.89 -15.37
N SER A 603 34.26 18.13 -14.47
CA SER A 603 34.51 18.97 -13.30
C SER A 603 35.51 18.29 -12.34
N THR A 604 36.24 19.08 -11.54
CA THR A 604 37.19 18.55 -10.55
C THR A 604 36.56 17.52 -9.61
N PRO A 605 35.33 17.72 -9.06
CA PRO A 605 34.66 16.69 -8.25
C PRO A 605 34.28 15.42 -9.02
N ALA A 606 33.87 15.53 -10.30
CA ALA A 606 33.52 14.38 -11.12
C ALA A 606 34.76 13.52 -11.44
N LEU A 607 35.88 14.16 -11.80
CA LEU A 607 37.15 13.47 -12.04
C LEU A 607 37.68 12.76 -10.79
N ALA A 608 37.53 13.40 -9.63
CA ALA A 608 37.86 12.80 -8.34
C ALA A 608 37.03 11.52 -8.05
N SER A 609 35.72 11.58 -8.29
CA SER A 609 34.81 10.42 -8.14
C SER A 609 35.19 9.26 -9.06
N VAL A 610 35.59 9.56 -10.30
CA VAL A 610 36.12 8.58 -11.26
C VAL A 610 37.37 7.90 -10.69
N LEU A 611 38.38 8.68 -10.28
CA LEU A 611 39.63 8.15 -9.74
C LEU A 611 39.41 7.27 -8.50
N GLN A 612 38.53 7.69 -7.58
CA GLN A 612 38.14 6.89 -6.42
C GLN A 612 37.51 5.55 -6.82
N THR A 613 36.60 5.58 -7.79
CA THR A 613 35.92 4.38 -8.29
C THR A 613 36.91 3.41 -8.95
N LEU A 614 37.81 3.93 -9.80
CA LEU A 614 38.84 3.16 -10.47
C LEU A 614 39.83 2.52 -9.49
N ASN A 615 40.29 3.28 -8.48
CA ASN A 615 41.17 2.77 -7.42
C ASN A 615 40.51 1.59 -6.66
N SER A 616 39.22 1.71 -6.33
CA SER A 616 38.48 0.64 -5.64
C SER A 616 38.39 -0.68 -6.41
N MET A 617 38.49 -0.64 -7.75
CA MET A 617 38.44 -1.85 -8.57
C MET A 617 39.75 -2.62 -8.59
N HIS A 618 40.89 -1.92 -8.56
CA HIS A 618 42.19 -2.53 -8.83
C HIS A 618 42.97 -2.97 -7.57
N GLY A 619 42.56 -2.55 -6.37
CA GLY A 619 42.94 -3.20 -5.11
C GLY A 619 44.45 -3.47 -4.90
N GLY A 620 45.34 -2.63 -5.45
CA GLY A 620 46.80 -2.78 -5.31
C GLY A 620 47.51 -3.57 -6.42
N GLN A 621 46.84 -3.91 -7.53
CA GLN A 621 47.50 -4.36 -8.77
C GLN A 621 48.08 -3.18 -9.56
N GLN A 622 49.08 -3.43 -10.41
CA GLN A 622 49.65 -2.42 -11.31
C GLN A 622 48.53 -1.80 -12.16
N MET A 623 48.35 -0.48 -12.03
CA MET A 623 47.23 0.21 -12.67
C MET A 623 47.58 0.57 -14.11
N PRO A 624 46.60 0.65 -15.02
CA PRO A 624 46.85 1.08 -16.39
C PRO A 624 47.43 2.50 -16.45
N ASP A 625 48.33 2.77 -17.41
CA ASP A 625 48.98 4.09 -17.58
C ASP A 625 47.96 5.23 -17.78
N GLU A 626 46.78 4.90 -18.32
CA GLU A 626 45.66 5.83 -18.47
C GLU A 626 45.21 6.43 -17.14
N PHE A 627 45.37 5.72 -16.01
CA PHE A 627 45.02 6.25 -14.68
C PHE A 627 45.96 7.38 -14.28
N THR A 628 47.24 7.29 -14.64
CA THR A 628 48.23 8.35 -14.41
C THR A 628 47.86 9.62 -15.17
N SER A 629 47.35 9.48 -16.40
CA SER A 629 46.87 10.63 -17.19
C SER A 629 45.65 11.30 -16.56
N LEU A 630 44.71 10.52 -16.02
CA LEU A 630 43.55 11.06 -15.28
C LEU A 630 43.98 11.75 -13.98
N ALA A 631 44.91 11.15 -13.24
CA ALA A 631 45.47 11.73 -12.01
C ALA A 631 46.21 13.05 -12.29
N SER A 632 47.04 13.10 -13.34
CA SER A 632 47.73 14.31 -13.78
C SER A 632 46.76 15.45 -14.10
N SER A 633 45.68 15.15 -14.84
CA SER A 633 44.63 16.12 -15.16
C SER A 633 43.94 16.66 -13.89
N TYR A 634 43.67 15.80 -12.91
CA TYR A 634 43.13 16.23 -11.60
C TYR A 634 44.10 17.14 -10.86
N MET A 635 45.36 16.72 -10.76
CA MET A 635 46.41 17.46 -10.05
C MET A 635 46.64 18.86 -10.63
N SER A 636 46.69 18.97 -11.96
CA SER A 636 46.88 20.26 -12.63
C SER A 636 45.79 21.29 -12.31
N ARG A 637 44.61 20.87 -11.82
CA ARG A 637 43.48 21.76 -11.48
C ARG A 637 43.43 22.10 -10.00
N THR A 638 43.74 21.12 -9.14
CA THR A 638 43.69 21.30 -7.68
C THR A 638 44.93 22.03 -7.17
N PHE A 639 46.09 21.84 -7.81
CA PHE A 639 47.36 22.35 -7.30
C PHE A 639 47.82 23.65 -7.97
N SER A 640 47.34 23.99 -9.17
CA SER A 640 47.61 25.29 -9.82
C SER A 640 46.94 26.47 -9.12
N ASN A 641 45.82 26.24 -8.42
CA ASN A 641 45.03 27.28 -7.75
C ASN A 641 45.31 27.44 -6.25
N TYR A 642 46.32 26.75 -5.68
CA TYR A 642 46.64 26.77 -4.24
C TYR A 642 45.46 26.43 -3.29
N ASN A 643 44.36 25.87 -3.79
CA ASN A 643 43.11 25.68 -3.05
C ASN A 643 42.85 24.18 -2.80
N THR A 644 43.73 23.57 -2.00
CA THR A 644 43.62 22.16 -1.56
C THR A 644 42.47 21.90 -0.58
N SER A 645 41.81 22.94 -0.08
CA SER A 645 40.70 22.87 0.86
C SER A 645 39.36 22.51 0.21
N GLU A 646 39.24 22.60 -1.13
CA GLU A 646 38.00 22.27 -1.86
C GLU A 646 37.87 20.76 -2.16
N GLY A 647 38.94 19.97 -2.03
CA GLY A 647 38.94 18.53 -2.28
C GLY A 647 38.59 17.71 -1.04
N ASN A 648 37.55 16.86 -1.12
CA ASN A 648 37.27 15.86 -0.08
C ASN A 648 38.50 14.96 0.16
N SER A 649 38.90 14.80 1.43
CA SER A 649 40.04 13.95 1.85
C SER A 649 40.09 12.58 1.18
N ASN A 650 38.94 11.95 0.92
CA ASN A 650 38.85 10.65 0.25
C ASN A 650 39.35 10.66 -1.20
N HIS A 651 39.16 11.76 -1.93
CA HIS A 651 39.61 11.88 -3.33
C HIS A 651 41.14 11.98 -3.40
N ASN A 652 41.73 12.77 -2.50
CA ASN A 652 43.18 12.93 -2.40
C ASN A 652 43.87 11.61 -2.01
N VAL A 653 43.23 10.80 -1.14
CA VAL A 653 43.73 9.44 -0.83
C VAL A 653 43.72 8.53 -2.06
N ALA A 654 42.69 8.60 -2.91
CA ALA A 654 42.65 7.82 -4.14
C ALA A 654 43.73 8.23 -5.15
N VAL A 655 43.94 9.54 -5.35
CA VAL A 655 44.99 10.08 -6.22
C VAL A 655 46.37 9.64 -5.73
N PHE A 656 46.62 9.77 -4.43
CA PHE A 656 47.88 9.34 -3.82
C PHE A 656 48.15 7.84 -4.05
N ALA A 657 47.15 6.99 -3.86
CA ALA A 657 47.28 5.55 -4.10
C ALA A 657 47.60 5.21 -5.58
N ILE A 658 47.02 5.94 -6.53
CA ILE A 658 47.28 5.74 -7.97
C ILE A 658 48.73 6.11 -8.30
N LEU A 659 49.18 7.30 -7.87
CA LEU A 659 50.56 7.75 -8.11
C LEU A 659 51.59 6.83 -7.46
N LEU A 660 51.28 6.34 -6.26
CA LEU A 660 52.14 5.43 -5.51
C LEU A 660 52.31 4.07 -6.22
N ASN A 661 51.24 3.53 -6.82
CA ASN A 661 51.30 2.26 -7.55
C ASN A 661 51.98 2.35 -8.92
N ASN A 662 51.88 3.52 -9.58
CA ASN A 662 52.45 3.72 -10.92
C ASN A 662 53.90 4.24 -10.91
N ASN A 663 54.47 4.49 -9.72
CA ASN A 663 55.86 4.88 -9.51
C ASN A 663 56.29 6.16 -10.25
N ASP A 664 55.36 7.11 -10.43
CA ASP A 664 55.63 8.43 -11.01
C ASP A 664 56.20 9.37 -9.94
N GLU A 665 57.53 9.33 -9.76
CA GLU A 665 58.18 10.05 -8.65
C GLU A 665 57.98 11.58 -8.72
N GLU A 666 57.95 12.17 -9.91
CA GLU A 666 57.85 13.62 -10.07
C GLU A 666 56.48 14.15 -9.64
N MET A 667 55.39 13.52 -10.12
CA MET A 667 54.05 13.89 -9.69
C MET A 667 53.80 13.55 -8.22
N LEU A 668 54.30 12.41 -7.74
CA LEU A 668 54.16 12.02 -6.34
C LEU A 668 54.86 13.01 -5.39
N GLU A 669 56.05 13.50 -5.77
CA GLU A 669 56.76 14.53 -5.02
C GLU A 669 56.00 15.86 -4.98
N GLY A 670 55.49 16.31 -6.13
CA GLY A 670 54.67 17.52 -6.23
C GLY A 670 53.41 17.47 -5.38
N PHE A 671 52.70 16.33 -5.42
CA PHE A 671 51.50 16.08 -4.61
C PHE A 671 51.80 16.18 -3.11
N VAL A 672 52.81 15.45 -2.63
CA VAL A 672 53.13 15.41 -1.20
C VAL A 672 53.60 16.76 -0.68
N ARG A 673 54.43 17.49 -1.44
CA ARG A 673 54.85 18.85 -1.07
C ARG A 673 53.65 19.79 -0.91
N SER A 674 52.71 19.72 -1.84
CA SER A 674 51.52 20.57 -1.77
C SER A 674 50.62 20.22 -0.57
N VAL A 675 50.35 18.93 -0.34
CA VAL A 675 49.57 18.46 0.83
C VAL A 675 50.22 18.89 2.15
N CYS A 676 51.53 18.75 2.30
CA CYS A 676 52.25 19.17 3.49
C CYS A 676 52.16 20.69 3.74
N ALA A 677 52.10 21.51 2.67
CA ALA A 677 51.99 22.96 2.77
C ALA A 677 50.62 23.42 3.32
N THR A 678 49.55 22.64 3.11
CA THR A 678 48.18 22.96 3.54
C THR A 678 48.01 23.02 5.05
N LYS A 679 48.82 22.25 5.79
CA LYS A 679 48.67 21.98 7.23
C LYS A 679 47.29 21.45 7.64
N ASP A 680 46.50 20.88 6.72
CA ASP A 680 45.20 20.27 7.06
C ASP A 680 45.40 18.96 7.84
N ALA A 681 45.00 18.99 9.12
CA ALA A 681 45.09 17.87 10.04
C ALA A 681 44.30 16.63 9.59
N ASN A 682 43.12 16.81 9.00
CA ASN A 682 42.24 15.71 8.62
C ASN A 682 42.77 15.00 7.36
N LEU A 683 43.23 15.78 6.38
CA LEU A 683 43.81 15.25 5.15
C LEU A 683 45.11 14.46 5.41
N LEU A 684 46.00 15.03 6.23
CA LEU A 684 47.24 14.36 6.62
C LEU A 684 46.97 13.06 7.38
N GLN A 685 46.03 13.07 8.33
CA GLN A 685 45.61 11.86 9.05
C GLN A 685 45.04 10.79 8.11
N ALA A 686 44.21 11.17 7.13
CA ALA A 686 43.62 10.23 6.18
C ALA A 686 44.68 9.56 5.30
N LEU A 687 45.63 10.34 4.77
CA LEU A 687 46.71 9.85 3.90
C LEU A 687 47.73 8.97 4.64
N THR A 688 48.12 9.35 5.86
CA THR A 688 49.05 8.52 6.64
C THR A 688 48.41 7.21 7.06
N LYS A 689 47.13 7.23 7.44
CA LYS A 689 46.38 6.02 7.80
C LYS A 689 46.24 5.02 6.65
N SER A 690 46.07 5.48 5.41
CA SER A 690 45.97 4.57 4.24
C SER A 690 47.28 3.86 3.90
N CYS A 691 48.43 4.33 4.40
CA CYS A 691 49.75 3.90 3.95
C CYS A 691 50.69 3.46 5.09
N LEU A 692 50.15 3.14 6.27
CA LEU A 692 50.92 2.67 7.43
C LEU A 692 51.79 1.44 7.14
N ASN A 693 51.42 0.63 6.15
CA ASN A 693 52.13 -0.61 5.79
C ASN A 693 53.33 -0.38 4.84
N MET A 694 53.68 0.86 4.50
CA MET A 694 54.73 1.19 3.52
C MET A 694 55.86 2.07 4.11
N PRO A 695 56.60 1.58 5.13
CA PRO A 695 57.62 2.38 5.83
C PRO A 695 58.82 2.80 4.97
N GLN A 696 59.13 2.02 3.93
CA GLN A 696 60.28 2.26 3.06
C GLN A 696 60.08 3.43 2.08
N ASN A 697 58.84 3.91 1.86
CA ASN A 697 58.57 4.90 0.83
C ASN A 697 58.89 6.34 1.31
N LYS A 698 59.76 7.06 0.59
CA LYS A 698 60.20 8.43 0.93
C LYS A 698 59.04 9.42 1.10
N HIS A 699 58.01 9.33 0.26
CA HIS A 699 56.87 10.25 0.26
C HIS A 699 55.90 9.98 1.42
N VAL A 700 55.68 8.71 1.77
CA VAL A 700 54.88 8.32 2.94
C VAL A 700 55.52 8.85 4.23
N ARG A 701 56.85 8.76 4.35
CA ARG A 701 57.58 9.30 5.50
C ARG A 701 57.48 10.83 5.61
N MET A 702 57.49 11.55 4.49
CA MET A 702 57.29 13.01 4.50
C MET A 702 55.91 13.40 5.05
N LEU A 703 54.85 12.69 4.64
CA LEU A 703 53.50 12.89 5.18
C LEU A 703 53.41 12.54 6.67
N ALA A 704 54.01 11.43 7.07
CA ALA A 704 54.09 11.01 8.47
C ALA A 704 54.81 12.03 9.34
N ALA A 705 55.92 12.60 8.87
CA ALA A 705 56.67 13.64 9.56
C ALA A 705 55.85 14.94 9.72
N ALA A 706 55.17 15.38 8.66
CA ALA A 706 54.29 16.54 8.70
C ALA A 706 53.13 16.36 9.69
N ARG A 707 52.51 15.16 9.72
CA ARG A 707 51.45 14.84 10.68
C ARG A 707 51.97 14.74 12.11
N ALA A 708 53.11 14.09 12.32
CA ALA A 708 53.73 13.95 13.63
C ALA A 708 54.09 15.32 14.25
N ALA A 709 54.51 16.29 13.44
CA ALA A 709 54.76 17.66 13.90
C ALA A 709 53.49 18.32 14.48
N GLN A 710 52.30 18.01 13.97
CA GLN A 710 51.02 18.55 14.49
C GLN A 710 50.56 17.89 15.80
N LEU A 711 51.01 16.66 16.07
CA LEU A 711 50.61 15.87 17.24
C LEU A 711 51.56 16.07 18.44
N ARG A 712 52.69 16.76 18.24
CA ARG A 712 53.67 17.06 19.28
C ARG A 712 53.31 18.35 20.02
N TYR A 713 52.63 18.22 21.15
CA TYR A 713 52.31 19.32 22.05
C TYR A 713 52.28 18.84 23.51
N PRO A 714 52.47 19.72 24.52
CA PRO A 714 52.60 19.31 25.91
C PRO A 714 51.28 18.77 26.49
N LYS A 715 51.39 17.87 27.49
CA LYS A 715 50.23 17.32 28.21
C LYS A 715 49.43 18.45 28.89
N PRO A 716 48.10 18.51 28.74
CA PRO A 716 47.26 19.49 29.42
C PRO A 716 47.39 19.43 30.94
N THR A 717 47.50 20.58 31.60
CA THR A 717 47.47 20.73 33.05
C THR A 717 46.07 21.18 33.51
N TYR A 718 45.65 20.72 34.69
CA TYR A 718 44.35 21.13 35.25
C TYR A 718 44.42 22.57 35.75
N SER A 719 43.46 23.40 35.31
CA SER A 719 43.30 24.78 35.78
C SER A 719 41.82 25.13 35.92
N ASN A 720 41.48 25.89 36.96
CA ASN A 720 40.15 26.49 37.11
C ASN A 720 39.97 27.74 36.22
N GLN A 721 41.05 28.24 35.62
CA GLN A 721 40.98 29.33 34.66
C GLN A 721 40.62 28.77 33.28
N GLN A 722 39.55 29.30 32.70
CA GLN A 722 39.11 28.97 31.35
C GLN A 722 39.35 30.21 30.48
N PRO A 723 40.60 30.49 30.05
CA PRO A 723 41.03 31.79 29.53
C PRO A 723 40.28 32.23 28.26
N TYR A 724 39.81 31.27 27.48
CA TYR A 724 39.06 31.51 26.25
C TYR A 724 37.54 31.60 26.45
N ALA A 725 37.05 31.42 27.69
CA ALA A 725 35.63 31.45 27.98
C ALA A 725 35.01 32.78 27.55
N ASN A 726 33.86 32.75 26.89
CA ASN A 726 33.11 33.93 26.48
C ASN A 726 31.61 33.66 26.47
N VAL A 727 30.89 34.24 27.44
CA VAL A 727 29.43 34.18 27.50
C VAL A 727 28.88 35.50 26.94
N PRO A 728 28.26 35.48 25.73
CA PRO A 728 27.78 36.70 25.09
C PRO A 728 26.80 37.48 25.98
N ASN A 729 26.93 38.80 26.04
CA ASN A 729 26.07 39.71 26.83
C ASN A 729 26.15 39.56 28.36
N HIS A 730 27.07 38.74 28.90
CA HIS A 730 27.24 38.54 30.35
C HIS A 730 28.70 38.69 30.80
N PRO A 731 29.28 39.91 30.77
CA PRO A 731 30.70 40.14 31.02
C PRO A 731 31.17 39.66 32.39
N GLN A 732 30.35 39.82 33.45
CA GLN A 732 30.68 39.36 34.80
C GLN A 732 30.88 37.83 34.86
N VAL A 733 30.05 37.09 34.11
CA VAL A 733 30.13 35.63 34.03
C VAL A 733 31.36 35.21 33.22
N THR A 734 31.66 35.91 32.12
CA THR A 734 32.90 35.73 31.35
C THR A 734 34.16 35.96 32.19
N TYR A 735 34.22 37.04 32.96
CA TYR A 735 35.35 37.32 33.85
C TYR A 735 35.52 36.25 34.94
N PHE A 736 34.41 35.79 35.53
CA PHE A 736 34.43 34.67 36.46
C PHE A 736 34.98 33.41 35.81
N LEU A 737 34.54 33.05 34.60
CA LEU A 737 35.00 31.83 33.93
C LEU A 737 36.51 31.87 33.64
N ARG A 738 37.05 33.05 33.32
CA ARG A 738 38.48 33.27 33.09
C ARG A 738 39.33 33.35 34.36
N SER A 739 38.73 33.63 35.52
CA SER A 739 39.46 33.73 36.79
C SER A 739 39.75 32.36 37.42
N ASP A 740 40.39 32.34 38.58
CA ASP A 740 40.65 31.15 39.39
C ASP A 740 39.48 30.77 40.33
N GLN A 741 38.45 31.61 40.39
CA GLN A 741 37.28 31.39 41.24
C GLN A 741 36.50 30.14 40.81
N THR A 742 35.95 29.41 41.78
CA THR A 742 35.24 28.14 41.55
C THR A 742 33.74 28.31 41.37
N THR A 743 33.14 29.31 42.05
CA THR A 743 31.69 29.57 42.04
C THR A 743 31.37 31.06 41.93
N LEU A 744 30.34 31.43 41.18
CA LEU A 744 29.78 32.78 41.08
C LEU A 744 28.27 32.75 41.31
N LYS A 745 27.76 33.66 42.14
CA LYS A 745 26.33 33.96 42.25
C LYS A 745 25.98 35.13 41.35
N TYR A 746 25.12 34.92 40.35
CA TYR A 746 24.72 35.92 39.36
C TYR A 746 23.21 36.18 39.45
N SER A 747 22.77 37.42 39.63
CA SER A 747 21.38 37.76 40.01
C SER A 747 20.66 38.71 39.04
N ASN A 748 21.11 38.79 37.78
CA ASN A 748 20.54 39.71 36.80
C ASN A 748 19.33 39.12 36.06
N PHE A 749 18.26 38.79 36.80
CA PHE A 749 17.08 38.10 36.24
C PHE A 749 15.75 38.69 36.74
N ASN A 750 14.78 38.84 35.83
CA ASN A 750 13.44 39.36 36.13
C ASN A 750 12.56 38.38 36.94
N ASN A 751 12.75 37.08 36.74
CA ASN A 751 12.02 36.00 37.43
C ASN A 751 12.83 34.68 37.41
N LEU A 752 12.35 33.68 38.15
CA LEU A 752 13.01 32.38 38.27
C LEU A 752 13.09 31.62 36.94
N GLU A 753 12.12 31.81 36.05
CA GLU A 753 12.11 31.18 34.72
C GLU A 753 13.22 31.74 33.84
N HIS A 754 13.44 33.07 33.86
CA HIS A 754 14.55 33.71 33.17
C HIS A 754 15.91 33.19 33.67
N ALA A 755 16.08 33.01 34.98
CA ALA A 755 17.28 32.42 35.59
C ALA A 755 17.50 30.96 35.14
N ARG A 756 16.44 30.14 35.10
CA ARG A 756 16.51 28.74 34.62
C ARG A 756 16.85 28.66 33.13
N ASN A 757 16.26 29.52 32.30
CA ASN A 757 16.53 29.56 30.87
C ASN A 757 17.98 29.96 30.58
N PHE A 758 18.52 30.92 31.34
CA PHE A 758 19.94 31.27 31.27
C PHE A 758 20.86 30.10 31.63
N GLY A 759 20.56 29.41 32.75
CA GLY A 759 21.31 28.22 33.17
C GLY A 759 21.31 27.11 32.12
N ARG A 760 20.14 26.78 31.55
CA ARG A 760 20.02 25.76 30.48
C ARG A 760 20.73 26.17 29.19
N LYS A 761 20.66 27.45 28.82
CA LYS A 761 21.23 27.96 27.56
C LYS A 761 22.76 27.92 27.57
N HIS A 762 23.38 28.33 28.67
CA HIS A 762 24.83 28.52 28.73
C HIS A 762 25.57 27.40 29.47
N PHE A 763 24.95 26.73 30.45
CA PHE A 763 25.64 25.92 31.47
C PHE A 763 25.11 24.47 31.58
N GLY A 764 24.97 23.80 30.43
CA GLY A 764 24.55 22.40 30.32
C GLY A 764 25.70 21.37 30.20
N GLY A 765 26.93 21.74 30.57
CA GLY A 765 28.13 20.90 30.38
C GLY A 765 29.25 21.64 29.65
N TYR A 766 29.95 20.96 28.73
CA TYR A 766 30.96 21.62 27.88
C TYR A 766 30.31 22.40 26.74
N ASN A 767 30.48 23.73 26.78
CA ASN A 767 30.04 24.61 25.71
C ASN A 767 31.20 24.86 24.73
N GLN A 768 31.18 24.18 23.58
CA GLN A 768 32.22 24.31 22.55
C GLN A 768 32.29 25.71 21.93
N ARG A 769 31.16 26.40 21.82
CA ARG A 769 31.10 27.75 21.21
C ARG A 769 31.58 28.83 22.16
N GLU A 770 31.30 28.67 23.45
CA GLU A 770 31.65 29.65 24.48
C GLU A 770 32.93 29.28 25.24
N HIS A 771 33.58 28.17 24.88
CA HIS A 771 34.85 27.66 25.41
C HIS A 771 34.91 27.55 26.94
N HIS A 772 33.83 27.10 27.57
CA HIS A 772 33.77 26.94 29.02
C HIS A 772 33.04 25.65 29.45
N CYS A 773 33.30 25.24 30.69
CA CYS A 773 32.58 24.19 31.40
C CYS A 773 32.19 24.70 32.79
N ALA A 774 30.91 24.90 32.98
CA ALA A 774 30.33 25.16 34.29
C ALA A 774 28.88 24.64 34.33
N ARG A 775 28.41 24.33 35.53
CA ARG A 775 27.00 24.05 35.83
C ARG A 775 26.35 25.27 36.46
N ALA A 776 25.05 25.41 36.28
CA ALA A 776 24.27 26.51 36.81
C ALA A 776 23.05 26.00 37.58
N ASP A 777 22.94 26.38 38.85
CA ASP A 777 21.79 26.06 39.70
C ASP A 777 20.98 27.35 39.94
N ALA A 778 19.75 27.40 39.41
CA ALA A 778 18.87 28.56 39.51
C ALA A 778 17.95 28.47 40.74
N ASP A 779 17.86 29.56 41.52
CA ASP A 779 17.11 29.62 42.78
C ASP A 779 16.56 31.06 43.03
N GLY A 780 15.69 31.21 44.04
CA GLY A 780 15.06 32.48 44.41
C GLY A 780 13.62 32.66 43.91
N ARG A 781 13.03 33.84 44.14
CA ARG A 781 11.63 34.16 43.81
C ARG A 781 11.49 35.59 43.26
N GLY A 782 10.66 35.76 42.23
CA GLY A 782 10.38 37.07 41.63
C GLY A 782 11.67 37.76 41.14
N SER A 783 11.80 39.06 41.42
CA SER A 783 12.96 39.88 41.08
C SER A 783 14.24 39.52 41.85
N ASN A 784 14.18 38.60 42.83
CA ASN A 784 15.34 38.11 43.59
C ASN A 784 15.85 36.77 43.05
N ALA A 785 15.50 36.39 41.82
CA ALA A 785 16.01 35.17 41.18
C ALA A 785 17.51 35.29 40.85
N TYR A 786 18.26 34.22 41.08
CA TYR A 786 19.70 34.16 40.81
C TYR A 786 20.11 32.78 40.31
N VAL A 787 21.32 32.70 39.77
CA VAL A 787 21.98 31.48 39.32
C VAL A 787 23.32 31.34 40.01
N THR A 788 23.58 30.19 40.59
CA THR A 788 24.90 29.81 41.11
C THR A 788 25.65 29.03 40.05
N ILE A 789 26.67 29.63 39.47
CA ILE A 789 27.50 29.06 38.41
C ILE A 789 28.73 28.42 39.05
N THR A 790 28.96 27.13 38.84
CA THR A 790 30.09 26.36 39.39
C THR A 790 30.90 25.75 38.26
N LYS A 791 32.21 26.04 38.18
CA LYS A 791 33.10 25.43 37.17
C LYS A 791 33.24 23.92 37.39
N THR A 792 33.29 23.15 36.31
CA THR A 792 33.48 21.70 36.35
C THR A 792 34.82 21.28 35.76
N LYS A 793 35.25 20.03 36.03
CA LYS A 793 36.47 19.45 35.46
C LYS A 793 36.31 18.98 34.00
N ASP A 794 35.12 19.13 33.42
CA ASP A 794 34.78 18.51 32.14
C ASP A 794 35.61 19.08 30.98
N TYR A 795 36.01 20.35 31.05
CA TYR A 795 36.87 20.98 30.05
C TYR A 795 38.26 20.33 30.03
N TYR A 796 38.85 20.17 31.22
CA TYR A 796 40.13 19.46 31.37
C TYR A 796 40.02 18.00 30.90
N ASN A 797 38.96 17.30 31.28
CA ASN A 797 38.73 15.92 30.85
C ASN A 797 38.64 15.82 29.31
N THR A 798 38.00 16.79 28.66
CA THR A 798 37.90 16.87 27.19
C THR A 798 39.27 17.10 26.54
N LEU A 799 40.06 18.04 27.07
CA LEU A 799 41.43 18.29 26.59
C LEU A 799 42.34 17.07 26.79
N LEU A 800 42.24 16.40 27.94
CA LEU A 800 43.00 15.20 28.25
C LEU A 800 42.63 14.05 27.31
N ALA A 801 41.35 13.84 27.03
CA ALA A 801 40.87 12.83 26.09
C ALA A 801 41.34 13.12 24.65
N LYS A 802 41.36 14.39 24.22
CA LYS A 802 41.96 14.78 22.94
C LYS A 802 43.46 14.47 22.91
N PHE A 803 44.21 14.89 23.94
CA PHE A 803 45.64 14.60 24.05
C PHE A 803 45.94 13.09 24.00
N GLN A 804 45.19 12.27 24.72
CA GLN A 804 45.37 10.81 24.70
C GLN A 804 45.16 10.22 23.30
N ARG A 805 44.15 10.69 22.55
CA ARG A 805 43.94 10.27 21.15
C ARG A 805 45.09 10.69 20.24
N ASP A 806 45.55 11.93 20.36
CA ASP A 806 46.62 12.47 19.52
C ASP A 806 47.97 11.77 19.81
N GLN A 807 48.22 11.38 21.06
CA GLN A 807 49.40 10.58 21.42
C GLN A 807 49.32 9.14 20.91
N ALA A 808 48.13 8.52 20.93
CA ALA A 808 47.93 7.19 20.35
C ALA A 808 48.16 7.19 18.83
N GLU A 809 47.70 8.24 18.13
CA GLU A 809 48.00 8.43 16.71
C GLU A 809 49.51 8.61 16.47
N LEU A 810 50.19 9.45 17.27
CA LEU A 810 51.64 9.65 17.15
C LEU A 810 52.42 8.35 17.34
N GLN A 811 52.01 7.49 18.28
CA GLN A 811 52.59 6.16 18.48
C GLN A 811 52.40 5.26 17.24
N SER A 812 51.24 5.33 16.57
CA SER A 812 50.99 4.55 15.36
C SER A 812 51.85 4.97 14.16
N LEU A 813 52.31 6.23 14.13
CA LEU A 813 53.19 6.77 13.07
C LEU A 813 54.67 6.50 13.31
N GLN A 814 55.05 6.12 14.55
CA GLN A 814 56.44 5.92 14.95
C GLN A 814 57.23 4.95 14.04
N PRO A 815 56.67 3.81 13.57
CA PRO A 815 57.37 2.92 12.63
C PRO A 815 57.77 3.59 11.30
N LEU A 816 57.07 4.64 10.88
CA LEU A 816 57.38 5.39 9.66
C LEU A 816 58.48 6.45 9.87
N LEU A 817 58.75 6.83 11.12
CA LEU A 817 59.69 7.91 11.48
C LEU A 817 61.08 7.38 11.87
N ASP A 818 61.16 6.16 12.39
CA ASP A 818 62.38 5.61 13.02
C ASP A 818 63.32 4.86 12.06
N GLU A 819 62.94 4.63 10.79
CA GLU A 819 63.83 4.00 9.81
C GLU A 819 64.75 5.01 9.07
N PRO A 820 66.08 4.76 9.01
CA PRO A 820 67.03 5.70 8.45
C PRO A 820 66.77 5.96 6.96
N ILE A 821 66.82 7.23 6.57
CA ILE A 821 66.91 7.65 5.17
C ILE A 821 68.23 7.11 4.64
N VAL A 822 68.20 6.07 3.80
CA VAL A 822 69.34 5.75 2.94
C VAL A 822 69.49 6.93 1.98
N GLN A 823 70.39 7.85 2.33
CA GLN A 823 70.82 8.91 1.44
C GLN A 823 71.61 8.25 0.31
N GLU A 824 70.99 8.10 -0.86
CA GLU A 824 71.75 7.93 -2.09
C GLU A 824 72.49 9.23 -2.39
N SER A 825 73.75 9.30 -1.95
CA SER A 825 74.70 10.23 -2.53
C SER A 825 76.08 9.57 -2.58
N LYS A 826 76.49 9.20 -3.79
CA LYS A 826 77.80 9.55 -4.39
C LYS A 826 77.97 8.89 -5.76
N ARG A 827 78.04 9.72 -6.80
CA ARG A 827 79.19 9.77 -7.73
C ARG A 827 79.09 10.97 -8.67
N GLN A 828 79.72 12.07 -8.29
CA GLN A 828 80.53 12.85 -9.22
C GLN A 828 81.69 13.45 -8.44
N LYS A 829 82.90 12.99 -8.82
CA LYS A 829 84.17 13.56 -8.39
C LYS A 829 84.38 14.85 -9.16
N THR A 830 84.67 15.94 -8.45
CA THR A 830 85.60 16.96 -8.94
C THR A 830 86.42 17.45 -7.76
N ASN A 831 87.74 17.39 -7.93
CA ASN A 831 88.76 17.98 -7.09
C ASN A 831 88.49 19.49 -6.95
N ASP A 832 88.67 20.08 -5.78
CA ASP A 832 89.88 20.84 -5.48
C ASP A 832 89.88 21.30 -4.03
N ASP A 833 91.05 21.17 -3.41
CA ASP A 833 91.40 21.73 -2.11
C ASP A 833 91.78 23.20 -2.29
N GLY A 834 91.51 24.00 -1.27
CA GLY A 834 92.39 25.14 -0.96
C GLY A 834 91.70 26.40 -0.49
N SER A 835 91.74 26.59 0.84
CA SER A 835 91.92 27.87 1.56
C SER A 835 90.88 28.97 1.33
N SER A 836 90.42 29.76 2.30
CA SER A 836 90.79 29.99 3.69
C SER A 836 89.80 31.04 4.22
N GLU A 837 89.76 31.15 5.54
CA GLU A 837 89.47 32.37 6.29
C GLU A 837 88.03 32.85 6.51
N ASN A 838 87.82 33.14 7.81
CA ASN A 838 86.97 34.16 8.40
C ASN A 838 85.46 33.85 8.47
N SER A 839 84.73 34.16 9.54
CA SER A 839 84.97 34.58 10.93
C SER A 839 83.56 34.89 11.48
N VAL A 840 83.43 35.01 12.81
CA VAL A 840 82.31 35.67 13.54
C VAL A 840 81.03 34.83 13.65
N ILE A 841 80.76 34.21 14.81
CA ILE A 841 80.16 34.76 16.06
C ILE A 841 78.70 35.20 15.77
N ASP A 842 77.69 34.47 16.27
CA ASP A 842 76.80 34.84 17.39
C ASP A 842 75.35 34.74 16.85
N LEU A 843 74.27 34.48 17.58
CA LEU A 843 73.97 34.16 18.97
C LEU A 843 72.46 33.84 18.96
N THR A 844 72.03 32.96 19.86
CA THR A 844 70.73 32.97 20.57
C THR A 844 69.40 32.89 19.83
N ASP A 845 68.64 31.85 20.24
CA ASP A 845 67.27 31.89 20.78
C ASP A 845 66.23 32.81 20.13
N GLU A 846 65.19 32.19 19.57
CA GLU A 846 63.83 32.16 20.17
C GLU A 846 63.00 30.99 19.61
#